data_AF-R7W6B3-F1
#
_entry.id   AF-R7W6B3-F1
#
_cell.length_a   1.000
_cell.length_b   1.000
_cell.length_c   1.000
_cell.angle_alpha   90.00
_cell.angle_beta   90.00
_cell.angle_gamma   90.00
#
_symmetry.space_group_name_H-M   'P 1'
#
loop_
_entity.id
_entity.type
_entity.pdbx_description
1 polymer ?
#
loop_
_entity_poly.entity_id
_entity_poly.type
_entity_poly.pdbx_seq_one_letter_code
_entity_poly.pdbx_strand_id
1 'polypeptide(L)'
;MAPPPRRRRHLLLPPLLLAVAALWAAAPAAGAVESCKAWLVQSIPTDMPQLRRVPGVLATADVLQWLSGNTTESLDILAQYWQFIAHPKNPKSGEYGFSESEMAKFGADEGRRVYKALEKAADRKHTGFAPDFDQESANLAAGRPNVQNVTVLFEDWWGSGVLHAKVWISDKKDVYIGSANNDWKSLTQVKELGIYFVGCPQIAKTVEVYFQNLWTLSTLNSTTYTKIAWDKKWQTFRKVPCWSHFLQPEQRCRSPLPLSVDVPYVDGYPSPAHPELLDVLIETPGLKRSTKEHHLSYLSFAPPELSFDKFQADEQGWVDTIKSVNSGGMVRISTMDWLGQSQYASETVFWPSLSSAISEVIFSKNATVRLLVAYWTHFIPSTEKYLKSLLYSNILCTSSKYNHCGGKVEVKYYLVPGYNETGPALAHGAPTGNRYPDFTRVNHGKYAVSDVRANIGTSNLIWDYFYTTAGVSFGTYDPSIVSQLQDVFDADWDSPYTMPVKPLEASSCCPIASCGCGISCMLAAPRQAMGSRRRSTTALALASLLCLYHAPRGAFSLSFSLDFSDAGAGSSIIVGGDALIRPPTLQLTKNSRASYRHKVPLWNGATGEVASFATAFSFQITPDKDSPPQQPGDRMAFFLGHFPSVDVPRSSSSGLRLGPAIVAVEFDTFLNHFRIDISSANSTASAHTTAAWPGKNLTTSSVMEATVKYQSDSRMLAVALLIDGALYQVNATVDLRRNLPEEVAVGFSAATFAGMHGILSWSFGSTLPESKQEASPQPADPPLPTSSYDHKKIALVTTRCFRSMKGFNGDDCGSRALALRCTCMKTSRLSSTRLNRLR
;
A
#
# COMPACT_ATOMS: atom_id res chain seq x y z
N MET A 1 -93.08 -23.56 -23.38
CA MET A 1 -93.60 -23.08 -24.68
C MET A 1 -92.58 -22.08 -25.22
N ALA A 2 -92.00 -22.19 -26.40
CA ALA A 2 -92.34 -22.99 -27.58
C ALA A 2 -91.05 -23.43 -28.35
N PRO A 3 -91.14 -24.44 -29.25
CA PRO A 3 -90.04 -25.10 -30.00
C PRO A 3 -90.02 -24.56 -31.48
N PRO A 4 -89.38 -25.14 -32.56
CA PRO A 4 -89.06 -26.56 -32.85
C PRO A 4 -87.78 -26.80 -33.73
N PRO A 5 -87.68 -27.75 -34.72
CA PRO A 5 -86.99 -29.05 -34.60
C PRO A 5 -86.03 -29.47 -35.78
N ARG A 6 -85.56 -30.75 -35.73
CA ARG A 6 -85.19 -31.74 -36.81
C ARG A 6 -83.72 -31.90 -37.31
N ARG A 7 -83.18 -33.11 -37.02
CA ARG A 7 -82.53 -34.19 -37.87
C ARG A 7 -81.72 -33.78 -39.13
N ARG A 8 -80.57 -34.38 -39.50
CA ARG A 8 -80.24 -35.83 -39.64
C ARG A 8 -78.71 -36.03 -39.95
N ARG A 9 -78.18 -37.19 -39.56
CA ARG A 9 -76.91 -37.88 -39.93
C ARG A 9 -76.82 -38.23 -41.45
N HIS A 10 -75.71 -38.53 -42.16
CA HIS A 10 -74.27 -38.84 -41.97
C HIS A 10 -73.58 -38.76 -43.37
N LEU A 11 -72.25 -38.57 -43.45
CA LEU A 11 -71.34 -39.49 -44.18
C LEU A 11 -69.86 -39.30 -43.75
N LEU A 12 -69.09 -40.38 -43.88
CA LEU A 12 -67.78 -40.70 -43.27
C LEU A 12 -66.56 -40.27 -44.11
N LEU A 13 -65.39 -40.05 -43.48
CA LEU A 13 -64.12 -40.73 -43.79
C LEU A 13 -63.02 -40.45 -42.71
N PRO A 14 -62.09 -41.39 -42.40
CA PRO A 14 -61.16 -41.38 -41.25
C PRO A 14 -59.67 -41.29 -41.72
N PRO A 15 -58.63 -41.71 -40.95
CA PRO A 15 -58.23 -41.44 -39.56
C PRO A 15 -56.75 -41.00 -39.45
N LEU A 16 -56.41 -39.94 -38.71
CA LEU A 16 -55.08 -39.82 -38.07
C LEU A 16 -55.09 -38.65 -37.08
N LEU A 17 -55.45 -38.88 -35.81
CA LEU A 17 -55.24 -37.93 -34.70
C LEU A 17 -55.51 -38.65 -33.36
N LEU A 18 -54.73 -39.70 -33.07
CA LEU A 18 -54.74 -40.41 -31.79
C LEU A 18 -53.30 -40.75 -31.41
N ALA A 19 -52.56 -39.75 -30.91
CA ALA A 19 -51.27 -39.96 -30.26
C ALA A 19 -50.84 -38.83 -29.29
N VAL A 20 -51.77 -38.07 -28.68
CA VAL A 20 -51.36 -36.97 -27.75
C VAL A 20 -52.13 -36.95 -26.41
N ALA A 21 -53.13 -37.80 -26.18
CA ALA A 21 -53.98 -37.72 -24.98
C ALA A 21 -53.68 -38.75 -23.88
N ALA A 22 -52.41 -39.15 -23.68
CA ALA A 22 -52.02 -40.09 -22.62
C ALA A 22 -50.73 -39.68 -21.86
N LEU A 23 -50.50 -38.37 -21.71
CA LEU A 23 -49.48 -37.79 -20.83
C LEU A 23 -50.07 -36.57 -20.10
N TRP A 24 -51.14 -36.78 -19.33
CA TRP A 24 -51.53 -35.88 -18.25
C TRP A 24 -51.22 -36.59 -16.93
N ALA A 25 -49.93 -36.88 -16.72
CA ALA A 25 -49.38 -36.99 -15.38
C ALA A 25 -49.28 -35.56 -14.83
N ALA A 26 -49.69 -35.38 -13.58
CA ALA A 26 -49.72 -34.12 -12.86
C ALA A 26 -48.57 -33.18 -13.23
N ALA A 27 -48.88 -32.02 -13.80
CA ALA A 27 -47.97 -30.90 -13.73
C ALA A 27 -47.69 -30.65 -12.23
N PRO A 28 -46.43 -30.55 -11.80
CA PRO A 28 -46.13 -30.17 -10.44
C PRO A 28 -46.80 -28.81 -10.21
N ALA A 29 -47.46 -28.65 -9.05
CA ALA A 29 -47.94 -27.36 -8.60
C ALA A 29 -46.84 -26.33 -8.88
N ALA A 30 -47.17 -25.29 -9.65
CA ALA A 30 -46.27 -24.17 -9.89
C ALA A 30 -45.74 -23.74 -8.52
N GLY A 31 -44.46 -24.04 -8.25
CA GLY A 31 -43.82 -23.70 -6.99
C GLY A 31 -43.97 -22.21 -6.78
N ALA A 32 -44.38 -21.81 -5.58
CA ALA A 32 -44.36 -20.41 -5.19
C ALA A 32 -42.98 -19.85 -5.54
N VAL A 33 -42.93 -18.79 -6.35
CA VAL A 33 -41.68 -18.08 -6.62
C VAL A 33 -41.19 -17.59 -5.26
N GLU A 34 -40.14 -18.21 -4.73
CA GLU A 34 -39.53 -17.78 -3.47
C GLU A 34 -39.06 -16.32 -3.66
N SER A 35 -39.58 -15.41 -2.84
CA SER A 35 -39.20 -14.01 -2.89
C SER A 35 -37.79 -13.83 -2.33
N CYS A 36 -36.90 -13.21 -3.10
CA CYS A 36 -35.57 -12.83 -2.65
C CYS A 36 -35.69 -11.82 -1.51
N LYS A 37 -35.02 -12.09 -0.39
CA LYS A 37 -35.06 -11.25 0.82
C LYS A 37 -33.67 -10.79 1.19
N ALA A 38 -33.56 -9.58 1.72
CA ALA A 38 -32.31 -9.04 2.23
C ALA A 38 -32.44 -8.41 3.62
N TRP A 39 -31.36 -8.52 4.40
CA TRP A 39 -31.19 -7.86 5.69
C TRP A 39 -29.80 -7.26 5.79
N LEU A 40 -29.69 -6.07 6.37
CA LEU A 40 -28.41 -5.61 6.90
C LEU A 40 -27.99 -6.48 8.09
N VAL A 41 -26.69 -6.67 8.22
CA VAL A 41 -26.07 -7.52 9.23
C VAL A 41 -25.00 -6.71 9.96
N GLN A 42 -24.91 -6.87 11.28
CA GLN A 42 -23.98 -6.09 12.10
C GLN A 42 -23.47 -6.89 13.30
N SER A 43 -22.17 -6.82 13.52
CA SER A 43 -21.55 -7.18 14.81
C SER A 43 -21.35 -5.89 15.60
N ILE A 44 -21.73 -5.86 16.87
CA ILE A 44 -21.40 -4.76 17.79
C ILE A 44 -20.50 -5.37 18.88
N PRO A 45 -19.32 -4.78 19.16
CA PRO A 45 -18.46 -5.24 20.24
C PRO A 45 -19.22 -5.35 21.56
N THR A 46 -18.96 -6.38 22.36
CA THR A 46 -19.54 -6.49 23.70
C THR A 46 -19.22 -5.25 24.53
N ASP A 47 -20.00 -5.00 25.58
CA ASP A 47 -19.75 -3.91 26.52
C ASP A 47 -19.80 -2.49 25.88
N MET A 48 -20.62 -2.33 24.83
CA MET A 48 -20.99 -1.02 24.24
C MET A 48 -22.46 -0.67 24.55
N PRO A 49 -22.84 -0.45 25.83
CA PRO A 49 -24.25 -0.35 26.24
C PRO A 49 -25.03 0.83 25.64
N GLN A 50 -24.31 1.85 25.15
CA GLN A 50 -24.92 3.05 24.55
C GLN A 50 -25.16 2.91 23.05
N LEU A 51 -24.70 1.82 22.42
CA LEU A 51 -24.98 1.50 21.03
C LEU A 51 -25.86 0.24 20.98
N ARG A 52 -27.11 0.42 20.55
CA ARG A 52 -28.01 -0.71 20.27
C ARG A 52 -27.99 -0.99 18.78
N ARG A 53 -28.11 -2.28 18.44
CA ARG A 53 -28.33 -2.69 17.05
C ARG A 53 -29.61 -2.03 16.54
N VAL A 54 -29.54 -1.44 15.34
CA VAL A 54 -30.70 -0.82 14.69
C VAL A 54 -31.79 -1.89 14.48
N PRO A 55 -33.08 -1.58 14.77
CA PRO A 55 -34.17 -2.53 14.57
C PRO A 55 -34.20 -3.10 13.14
N GLY A 56 -34.38 -4.42 13.04
CA GLY A 56 -34.41 -5.14 11.76
C GLY A 56 -33.04 -5.52 11.19
N VAL A 57 -31.94 -5.04 11.77
CA VAL A 57 -30.58 -5.48 11.45
C VAL A 57 -30.27 -6.75 12.21
N LEU A 58 -29.66 -7.74 11.54
CA LEU A 58 -29.35 -9.05 12.11
C LEU A 58 -27.95 -9.10 12.74
N ALA A 59 -27.71 -10.06 13.63
CA ALA A 59 -26.37 -10.33 14.14
C ALA A 59 -25.56 -11.16 13.14
N THR A 60 -24.29 -10.82 12.93
CA THR A 60 -23.40 -11.56 12.01
C THR A 60 -23.23 -13.02 12.42
N ALA A 61 -23.08 -13.29 13.73
CA ALA A 61 -22.93 -14.65 14.24
C ALA A 61 -24.12 -15.55 13.88
N ASP A 62 -25.34 -15.03 14.04
CA ASP A 62 -26.58 -15.74 13.72
C ASP A 62 -26.65 -16.06 12.22
N VAL A 63 -26.36 -15.07 11.37
CA VAL A 63 -26.38 -15.22 9.90
C VAL A 63 -25.38 -16.29 9.43
N LEU A 64 -24.13 -16.24 9.88
CA LEU A 64 -23.13 -17.24 9.48
C LEU A 64 -23.48 -18.65 10.01
N GLN A 65 -24.08 -18.71 11.21
CA GLN A 65 -24.59 -19.97 11.75
C GLN A 65 -25.74 -20.52 10.89
N TRP A 66 -26.69 -19.68 10.46
CA TRP A 66 -27.83 -20.10 9.64
C TRP A 66 -27.39 -20.53 8.24
N LEU A 67 -26.48 -19.78 7.60
CA LEU A 67 -25.90 -20.17 6.31
C LEU A 67 -25.32 -21.58 6.40
N SER A 68 -24.42 -21.84 7.35
CA SER A 68 -23.83 -23.17 7.57
C SER A 68 -24.87 -24.24 7.94
N GLY A 69 -25.80 -23.88 8.83
CA GLY A 69 -26.75 -24.79 9.43
C GLY A 69 -27.81 -25.28 8.44
N ASN A 70 -28.23 -24.39 7.53
CA ASN A 70 -29.30 -24.64 6.57
C ASN A 70 -28.79 -25.15 5.22
N THR A 71 -27.47 -25.10 4.95
CA THR A 71 -26.91 -25.67 3.72
C THR A 71 -27.25 -27.16 3.58
N THR A 72 -27.72 -27.52 2.39
CA THR A 72 -28.08 -28.89 1.99
C THR A 72 -27.28 -29.43 0.82
N GLU A 73 -26.79 -28.58 -0.08
CA GLU A 73 -26.10 -28.94 -1.32
C GLU A 73 -24.63 -28.49 -1.33
N SER A 74 -24.36 -27.21 -1.12
CA SER A 74 -23.02 -26.64 -1.23
C SER A 74 -22.84 -25.37 -0.40
N LEU A 75 -21.71 -25.26 0.30
CA LEU A 75 -21.30 -24.04 0.99
C LEU A 75 -19.94 -23.57 0.49
N ASP A 76 -19.92 -22.41 -0.15
CA ASP A 76 -18.71 -21.77 -0.66
C ASP A 76 -18.38 -20.54 0.18
N ILE A 77 -17.12 -20.43 0.66
CA ILE A 77 -16.68 -19.35 1.55
C ILE A 77 -15.45 -18.65 0.95
N LEU A 78 -15.48 -17.32 0.92
CA LEU A 78 -14.29 -16.49 0.75
C LEU A 78 -13.98 -15.87 2.11
N ALA A 79 -12.77 -16.12 2.58
CA ALA A 79 -12.24 -15.57 3.81
C ALA A 79 -10.91 -14.88 3.51
N GLN A 80 -10.45 -13.96 4.36
CA GLN A 80 -9.04 -13.51 4.27
C GLN A 80 -8.13 -14.41 5.09
N TYR A 81 -8.63 -14.80 6.26
CA TYR A 81 -8.07 -15.76 7.18
C TYR A 81 -9.23 -16.37 7.98
N TRP A 82 -8.92 -17.40 8.76
CA TRP A 82 -9.88 -18.20 9.50
C TRP A 82 -9.45 -18.34 10.96
N GLN A 83 -10.36 -18.15 11.94
CA GLN A 83 -10.12 -18.39 13.37
C GLN A 83 -11.41 -18.32 14.23
N PHE A 84 -12.39 -19.22 14.03
CA PHE A 84 -13.62 -19.21 14.84
C PHE A 84 -13.44 -19.80 16.24
N ILE A 85 -12.39 -20.59 16.47
CA ILE A 85 -12.04 -21.16 17.77
C ILE A 85 -10.95 -20.30 18.44
N ALA A 86 -11.27 -19.82 19.65
CA ALA A 86 -10.30 -19.12 20.47
C ALA A 86 -9.18 -20.05 20.99
N HIS A 87 -7.95 -19.55 20.99
CA HIS A 87 -6.74 -20.23 21.44
C HIS A 87 -6.00 -19.46 22.54
N PRO A 88 -6.60 -19.21 23.72
CA PRO A 88 -5.97 -18.42 24.78
C PRO A 88 -4.72 -19.07 25.40
N LYS A 89 -4.48 -20.35 25.12
CA LYS A 89 -3.28 -21.08 25.56
C LYS A 89 -2.12 -21.02 24.55
N ASN A 90 -2.34 -20.47 23.36
CA ASN A 90 -1.33 -20.37 22.32
C ASN A 90 -0.55 -19.05 22.45
N PRO A 91 0.77 -19.06 22.75
CA PRO A 91 1.58 -17.84 22.89
C PRO A 91 1.66 -16.94 21.67
N LYS A 92 1.24 -17.42 20.50
CA LYS A 92 1.17 -16.65 19.26
C LYS A 92 -0.20 -16.02 19.00
N SER A 93 -1.21 -16.36 19.81
CA SER A 93 -2.54 -15.82 19.63
C SER A 93 -2.68 -14.44 20.27
N GLY A 94 -3.45 -13.56 19.63
CA GLY A 94 -3.85 -12.27 20.21
C GLY A 94 -4.67 -12.38 21.49
N GLU A 95 -5.26 -13.55 21.78
CA GLU A 95 -5.95 -13.83 23.03
C GLU A 95 -5.11 -14.62 24.07
N TYR A 96 -3.79 -14.72 23.86
CA TYR A 96 -2.93 -15.48 24.77
C TYR A 96 -2.99 -14.98 26.21
N GLY A 97 -3.25 -15.89 27.16
CA GLY A 97 -3.24 -15.62 28.58
C GLY A 97 -4.57 -15.23 29.21
N PHE A 98 -5.62 -14.98 28.41
CA PHE A 98 -6.96 -14.73 28.95
C PHE A 98 -7.59 -16.03 29.49
N SER A 99 -8.31 -15.93 30.59
CA SER A 99 -9.02 -17.07 31.20
C SER A 99 -10.23 -17.48 30.38
N GLU A 100 -10.70 -18.72 30.57
CA GLU A 100 -11.92 -19.22 29.92
C GLU A 100 -13.15 -18.34 30.25
N SER A 101 -13.21 -17.79 31.46
CA SER A 101 -14.28 -16.88 31.88
C SER A 101 -14.24 -15.53 31.15
N GLU A 102 -13.05 -15.03 30.83
CA GLU A 102 -12.88 -13.80 30.04
C GLU A 102 -13.22 -14.08 28.57
N MET A 103 -12.78 -15.20 28.01
CA MET A 103 -13.15 -15.60 26.65
C MET A 103 -14.67 -15.75 26.48
N ALA A 104 -15.36 -16.31 27.48
CA ALA A 104 -16.82 -16.38 27.48
C ALA A 104 -17.46 -14.98 27.52
N LYS A 105 -16.95 -14.07 28.36
CA LYS A 105 -17.41 -12.66 28.40
C LYS A 105 -17.18 -11.92 27.08
N PHE A 106 -16.05 -12.19 26.41
CA PHE A 106 -15.77 -11.63 25.10
C PHE A 106 -16.67 -12.21 24.00
N GLY A 107 -17.41 -13.29 24.26
CA GLY A 107 -18.32 -13.90 23.28
C GLY A 107 -17.63 -14.90 22.36
N ALA A 108 -16.50 -15.49 22.75
CA ALA A 108 -15.82 -16.52 21.94
C ALA A 108 -16.71 -17.75 21.62
N ASP A 109 -17.75 -17.99 22.41
CA ASP A 109 -18.72 -19.07 22.18
C ASP A 109 -19.59 -18.86 20.93
N GLU A 110 -19.75 -17.61 20.47
CA GLU A 110 -20.40 -17.30 19.18
C GLU A 110 -19.63 -17.92 18.02
N GLY A 111 -18.29 -17.73 18.00
CA GLY A 111 -17.41 -18.34 17.00
C GLY A 111 -17.46 -19.87 17.05
N ARG A 112 -17.38 -20.44 18.26
CA ARG A 112 -17.53 -21.90 18.45
C ARG A 112 -18.86 -22.43 17.90
N ARG A 113 -19.95 -21.66 18.03
CA ARG A 113 -21.26 -22.05 17.51
C ARG A 113 -21.30 -22.06 15.98
N VAL A 114 -20.71 -21.05 15.34
CA VAL A 114 -20.56 -21.00 13.88
C VAL A 114 -19.68 -22.16 13.40
N TYR A 115 -18.53 -22.39 14.03
CA TYR A 115 -17.65 -23.52 13.70
C TYR A 115 -18.35 -24.87 13.83
N LYS A 116 -19.14 -25.08 14.89
CA LYS A 116 -19.91 -26.32 15.06
C LYS A 116 -20.98 -26.49 13.97
N ALA A 117 -21.56 -25.40 13.48
CA ALA A 117 -22.50 -25.46 12.36
C ALA A 117 -21.78 -25.85 11.06
N LEU A 118 -20.57 -25.34 10.84
CA LEU A 118 -19.69 -25.73 9.74
C LEU A 118 -19.27 -27.19 9.81
N GLU A 119 -18.84 -27.70 10.98
CA GLU A 119 -18.53 -29.13 11.15
C GLU A 119 -19.71 -30.00 10.75
N LYS A 120 -20.92 -29.64 11.21
CA LYS A 120 -22.14 -30.37 10.83
C LYS A 120 -22.43 -30.26 9.33
N ALA A 121 -22.14 -29.13 8.68
CA ALA A 121 -22.33 -28.97 7.24
C ALA A 121 -21.34 -29.85 6.47
N ALA A 122 -20.07 -29.81 6.87
CA ALA A 122 -18.99 -30.63 6.34
C ALA A 122 -19.23 -32.13 6.52
N ASP A 123 -19.84 -32.55 7.62
CA ASP A 123 -20.24 -33.96 7.83
C ASP A 123 -21.40 -34.38 6.90
N ARG A 124 -22.22 -33.42 6.43
CA ARG A 124 -23.38 -33.70 5.54
C ARG A 124 -22.99 -33.79 4.06
N LYS A 125 -22.21 -32.83 3.50
CA LYS A 125 -21.70 -32.78 2.09
C LYS A 125 -20.96 -31.45 1.77
N HIS A 126 -20.58 -31.23 0.49
CA HIS A 126 -19.60 -30.25 -0.04
C HIS A 126 -19.46 -28.90 0.70
N THR A 127 -18.24 -28.62 1.18
CA THR A 127 -17.86 -27.28 1.70
C THR A 127 -16.54 -26.84 1.07
N GLY A 128 -16.51 -25.66 0.45
CA GLY A 128 -15.39 -25.16 -0.33
C GLY A 128 -14.86 -23.79 0.10
N PHE A 129 -13.55 -23.75 0.29
CA PHE A 129 -12.60 -22.62 0.35
C PHE A 129 -12.55 -21.71 1.60
N ALA A 130 -11.32 -21.42 2.04
CA ALA A 130 -10.88 -20.26 2.82
C ALA A 130 -9.34 -20.22 2.67
N PRO A 131 -8.72 -19.06 2.37
CA PRO A 131 -7.29 -18.92 2.23
C PRO A 131 -6.63 -18.71 3.60
N ASP A 132 -5.40 -19.20 3.65
CA ASP A 132 -4.46 -19.20 4.76
C ASP A 132 -4.64 -20.33 5.79
N PHE A 133 -3.58 -21.15 5.89
CA PHE A 133 -3.54 -22.36 6.71
C PHE A 133 -3.42 -21.99 8.18
N ASP A 134 -4.56 -21.97 8.87
CA ASP A 134 -4.58 -22.26 10.29
C ASP A 134 -4.90 -23.76 10.52
N GLN A 135 -4.59 -24.25 11.72
CA GLN A 135 -4.87 -25.66 12.07
C GLN A 135 -6.38 -25.94 12.05
N GLU A 136 -7.22 -24.93 12.24
CA GLU A 136 -8.68 -25.06 12.37
C GLU A 136 -9.36 -25.45 11.05
N SER A 137 -9.02 -24.76 9.96
CA SER A 137 -9.51 -25.05 8.61
C SER A 137 -8.99 -26.41 8.10
N ALA A 138 -7.72 -26.73 8.36
CA ALA A 138 -7.14 -28.04 8.05
C ALA A 138 -7.84 -29.17 8.84
N ASN A 139 -8.18 -28.94 10.11
CA ASN A 139 -8.95 -29.89 10.92
C ASN A 139 -10.37 -30.08 10.42
N LEU A 140 -11.01 -29.02 9.91
CA LEU A 140 -12.33 -29.12 9.30
C LEU A 140 -12.28 -30.03 8.06
N ALA A 141 -11.24 -29.90 7.23
CA ALA A 141 -11.06 -30.76 6.06
C ALA A 141 -10.57 -32.18 6.37
N ALA A 142 -9.87 -32.37 7.49
CA ALA A 142 -9.27 -33.65 7.84
C ALA A 142 -10.33 -34.77 7.93
N GLY A 143 -10.13 -35.84 7.15
CA GLY A 143 -11.05 -36.97 7.09
C GLY A 143 -12.34 -36.73 6.29
N ARG A 144 -12.50 -35.56 5.67
CA ARG A 144 -13.70 -35.17 4.91
C ARG A 144 -13.35 -34.85 3.45
N PRO A 145 -13.40 -35.83 2.53
CA PRO A 145 -13.00 -35.62 1.13
C PRO A 145 -13.91 -34.64 0.36
N ASN A 146 -15.10 -34.34 0.90
CA ASN A 146 -16.03 -33.34 0.39
C ASN A 146 -15.67 -31.90 0.79
N VAL A 147 -14.69 -31.70 1.66
CA VAL A 147 -14.21 -30.39 2.07
C VAL A 147 -12.96 -30.07 1.26
N GLN A 148 -13.00 -29.00 0.48
CA GLN A 148 -11.86 -28.56 -0.31
C GLN A 148 -11.40 -27.19 0.15
N ASN A 149 -10.11 -27.04 0.43
CA ASN A 149 -9.49 -25.77 0.71
C ASN A 149 -8.44 -25.46 -0.35
N VAL A 150 -8.37 -24.20 -0.77
CA VAL A 150 -7.32 -23.74 -1.68
C VAL A 150 -6.85 -22.37 -1.19
N THR A 151 -5.69 -21.91 -1.63
CA THR A 151 -5.17 -20.58 -1.34
C THR A 151 -4.76 -19.92 -2.65
N VAL A 152 -5.10 -18.63 -2.80
CA VAL A 152 -4.69 -17.81 -3.93
C VAL A 152 -3.78 -16.71 -3.40
N LEU A 153 -2.53 -16.68 -3.87
CA LEU A 153 -1.56 -15.66 -3.49
C LEU A 153 -1.68 -14.48 -4.45
N PHE A 154 -2.30 -13.38 -4.00
CA PHE A 154 -2.52 -12.20 -4.85
C PHE A 154 -1.22 -11.50 -5.25
N GLU A 155 -0.18 -11.57 -4.41
CA GLU A 155 1.17 -11.12 -4.75
C GLU A 155 1.73 -11.80 -6.03
N ASP A 156 1.40 -13.07 -6.24
CA ASP A 156 1.81 -13.79 -7.44
C ASP A 156 1.13 -13.28 -8.72
N TRP A 157 -0.01 -12.61 -8.60
CA TRP A 157 -0.80 -12.13 -9.74
C TRP A 157 -0.69 -10.62 -9.96
N TRP A 158 -0.70 -9.81 -8.89
CA TRP A 158 -0.68 -8.34 -8.93
C TRP A 158 0.54 -7.70 -8.23
N GLY A 159 1.50 -8.51 -7.76
CA GLY A 159 2.74 -8.04 -7.13
C GLY A 159 2.58 -7.57 -5.68
N SER A 160 1.36 -7.53 -5.16
CA SER A 160 1.02 -7.29 -3.75
C SER A 160 -0.45 -7.71 -3.52
N GLY A 161 -0.94 -7.52 -2.30
CA GLY A 161 -2.35 -7.70 -1.95
C GLY A 161 -2.70 -9.12 -1.51
N VAL A 162 -3.97 -9.29 -1.10
CA VAL A 162 -4.50 -10.54 -0.53
C VAL A 162 -5.91 -10.82 -1.06
N LEU A 163 -6.45 -12.00 -0.74
CA LEU A 163 -7.89 -12.21 -0.83
C LEU A 163 -8.56 -11.52 0.38
N HIS A 164 -9.34 -10.48 0.13
CA HIS A 164 -9.99 -9.69 1.18
C HIS A 164 -11.53 -9.72 1.08
N ALA A 165 -12.09 -10.51 0.16
CA ALA A 165 -13.52 -10.76 0.09
C ALA A 165 -13.97 -11.67 1.26
N LYS A 166 -15.04 -11.27 1.95
CA LYS A 166 -15.68 -12.03 3.04
C LYS A 166 -17.09 -12.38 2.58
N VAL A 167 -17.18 -13.52 1.93
CA VAL A 167 -18.38 -13.95 1.20
C VAL A 167 -18.74 -15.36 1.62
N TRP A 168 -20.03 -15.62 1.79
CA TRP A 168 -20.55 -16.95 2.00
C TRP A 168 -21.69 -17.18 1.03
N ILE A 169 -21.69 -18.32 0.34
CA ILE A 169 -22.72 -18.72 -0.62
C ILE A 169 -23.23 -20.10 -0.20
N SER A 170 -24.51 -20.19 0.18
CA SER A 170 -25.16 -21.44 0.54
C SER A 170 -26.19 -21.84 -0.51
N ASP A 171 -26.10 -23.08 -0.98
CA ASP A 171 -27.02 -23.73 -1.92
C ASP A 171 -27.32 -22.88 -3.17
N LYS A 172 -26.35 -22.05 -3.58
CA LYS A 172 -26.45 -21.16 -4.76
C LYS A 172 -27.64 -20.21 -4.72
N LYS A 173 -28.11 -19.85 -3.52
CA LYS A 173 -29.30 -19.00 -3.33
C LYS A 173 -29.18 -18.02 -2.17
N ASP A 174 -28.49 -18.40 -1.10
CA ASP A 174 -28.33 -17.55 0.08
C ASP A 174 -26.90 -17.01 0.11
N VAL A 175 -26.75 -15.71 0.34
CA VAL A 175 -25.45 -15.04 0.22
C VAL A 175 -25.21 -14.08 1.37
N TYR A 176 -24.03 -14.09 1.97
CA TYR A 176 -23.55 -13.01 2.82
C TYR A 176 -22.36 -12.30 2.16
N ILE A 177 -22.37 -10.97 2.21
CA ILE A 177 -21.26 -10.09 1.81
C ILE A 177 -21.08 -9.05 2.91
N GLY A 178 -19.87 -8.89 3.43
CA GLY A 178 -19.65 -7.87 4.45
C GLY A 178 -18.22 -7.70 4.90
N SER A 179 -18.04 -6.98 5.98
CA SER A 179 -16.73 -6.63 6.52
C SER A 179 -16.18 -7.64 7.53
N ALA A 180 -17.05 -8.46 8.14
CA ALA A 180 -16.66 -9.44 9.15
C ALA A 180 -15.72 -10.52 8.60
N ASN A 181 -14.52 -10.59 9.17
CA ASN A 181 -13.60 -11.70 8.97
C ASN A 181 -14.20 -13.01 9.52
N ASN A 182 -13.60 -14.14 9.12
CA ASN A 182 -14.06 -15.47 9.53
C ASN A 182 -13.41 -15.88 10.85
N ASP A 183 -13.62 -15.06 11.87
CA ASP A 183 -13.08 -15.27 13.21
C ASP A 183 -14.07 -14.84 14.28
N TRP A 184 -13.89 -15.36 15.50
CA TRP A 184 -14.81 -15.11 16.61
C TRP A 184 -14.81 -13.63 17.07
N LYS A 185 -13.70 -12.90 16.89
CA LYS A 185 -13.56 -11.48 17.25
C LYS A 185 -14.42 -10.62 16.33
N SER A 186 -14.45 -10.89 15.02
CA SER A 186 -15.35 -10.20 14.09
C SER A 186 -16.83 -10.41 14.40
N LEU A 187 -17.21 -11.46 15.13
CA LEU A 187 -18.59 -11.70 15.53
C LEU A 187 -19.01 -10.90 16.78
N THR A 188 -18.07 -10.54 17.65
CA THR A 188 -18.39 -10.11 19.03
C THR A 188 -17.54 -8.99 19.61
N GLN A 189 -16.38 -8.70 19.03
CA GLN A 189 -15.41 -7.72 19.54
C GLN A 189 -15.02 -6.64 18.53
N VAL A 190 -15.46 -6.79 17.28
CA VAL A 190 -15.26 -5.83 16.20
C VAL A 190 -16.61 -5.33 15.72
N LYS A 191 -16.68 -4.04 15.41
CA LYS A 191 -17.89 -3.42 14.86
C LYS A 191 -17.90 -3.62 13.36
N GLU A 192 -18.74 -4.53 12.90
CA GLU A 192 -18.81 -4.97 11.49
C GLU A 192 -20.15 -4.58 10.86
N LEU A 193 -20.19 -4.55 9.53
CA LEU A 193 -21.40 -4.41 8.72
C LEU A 193 -21.36 -5.37 7.52
N GLY A 194 -22.49 -5.95 7.16
CA GLY A 194 -22.69 -6.69 5.91
C GLY A 194 -24.15 -6.68 5.46
N ILE A 195 -24.42 -7.47 4.43
CA ILE A 195 -25.75 -7.75 3.91
C ILE A 195 -25.92 -9.26 3.72
N TYR A 196 -27.11 -9.76 4.05
CA TYR A 196 -27.48 -11.16 3.94
C TYR A 196 -28.71 -11.30 3.05
N PHE A 197 -28.61 -12.19 2.07
CA PHE A 197 -29.61 -12.51 1.08
C PHE A 197 -30.14 -13.93 1.30
N VAL A 198 -31.46 -14.11 1.18
CA VAL A 198 -32.13 -15.41 1.27
C VAL A 198 -33.02 -15.63 0.06
N GLY A 199 -32.90 -16.77 -0.59
CA GLY A 199 -33.72 -17.12 -1.76
C GLY A 199 -33.42 -16.23 -2.98
N CYS A 200 -32.15 -15.85 -3.17
CA CYS A 200 -31.71 -14.90 -4.20
C CYS A 200 -30.73 -15.55 -5.22
N PRO A 201 -31.17 -16.55 -6.01
CA PRO A 201 -30.29 -17.31 -6.90
C PRO A 201 -29.62 -16.46 -7.98
N GLN A 202 -30.21 -15.34 -8.40
CA GLN A 202 -29.59 -14.43 -9.37
C GLN A 202 -28.39 -13.67 -8.78
N ILE A 203 -28.48 -13.26 -7.51
CA ILE A 203 -27.36 -12.65 -6.79
C ILE A 203 -26.28 -13.71 -6.56
N ALA A 204 -26.67 -14.87 -6.03
CA ALA A 204 -25.77 -15.99 -5.75
C ALA A 204 -24.98 -16.41 -7.00
N LYS A 205 -25.66 -16.61 -8.14
CA LYS A 205 -25.02 -16.97 -9.40
C LYS A 205 -23.93 -15.99 -9.81
N THR A 206 -24.17 -14.68 -9.66
CA THR A 206 -23.18 -13.66 -10.02
C THR A 206 -21.97 -13.71 -9.09
N VAL A 207 -22.19 -13.86 -7.78
CA VAL A 207 -21.11 -13.95 -6.79
C VAL A 207 -20.34 -15.27 -6.94
N GLU A 208 -21.01 -16.37 -7.28
CA GLU A 208 -20.37 -17.67 -7.59
C GLU A 208 -19.41 -17.55 -8.75
N VAL A 209 -19.72 -16.75 -9.79
CA VAL A 209 -18.79 -16.56 -10.91
C VAL A 209 -17.50 -15.89 -10.43
N TYR A 210 -17.55 -15.01 -9.41
CA TYR A 210 -16.37 -14.42 -8.76
C TYR A 210 -15.60 -15.42 -7.93
N PHE A 211 -16.32 -16.22 -7.15
CA PHE A 211 -15.73 -17.37 -6.46
C PHE A 211 -14.99 -18.31 -7.43
N GLN A 212 -15.62 -18.71 -8.53
CA GLN A 212 -15.05 -19.64 -9.52
C GLN A 212 -13.86 -19.04 -10.28
N ASN A 213 -13.83 -17.72 -10.49
CA ASN A 213 -12.66 -17.06 -11.05
C ASN A 213 -11.46 -17.16 -10.10
N LEU A 214 -11.66 -16.83 -8.83
CA LEU A 214 -10.61 -16.97 -7.81
C LEU A 214 -10.15 -18.42 -7.70
N TRP A 215 -11.08 -19.36 -7.72
CA TRP A 215 -10.79 -20.79 -7.75
C TRP A 215 -9.94 -21.16 -8.97
N THR A 216 -10.30 -20.68 -10.14
CA THR A 216 -9.53 -20.94 -11.37
C THR A 216 -8.10 -20.40 -11.24
N LEU A 217 -7.93 -19.16 -10.76
CA LEU A 217 -6.59 -18.58 -10.53
C LEU A 217 -5.73 -19.41 -9.58
N SER A 218 -6.35 -20.05 -8.59
CA SER A 218 -5.63 -20.92 -7.64
C SER A 218 -4.97 -22.15 -8.28
N THR A 219 -5.47 -22.56 -9.45
CA THR A 219 -4.99 -23.75 -10.17
C THR A 219 -3.98 -23.43 -11.27
N LEU A 220 -3.83 -22.14 -11.61
CA LEU A 220 -3.00 -21.68 -12.73
C LEU A 220 -1.60 -21.29 -12.28
N ASN A 221 -0.61 -21.47 -13.15
CA ASN A 221 0.72 -20.93 -12.95
C ASN A 221 0.76 -19.44 -13.28
N SER A 222 0.67 -18.59 -12.25
CA SER A 222 0.69 -17.13 -12.36
C SER A 222 1.85 -16.58 -13.19
N THR A 223 3.03 -17.23 -13.19
CA THR A 223 4.21 -16.79 -13.97
C THR A 223 3.95 -16.85 -15.48
N THR A 224 3.14 -17.81 -15.92
CA THR A 224 2.74 -17.95 -17.33
C THR A 224 1.71 -16.88 -17.74
N TYR A 225 0.90 -16.42 -16.80
CA TYR A 225 -0.26 -15.56 -17.04
C TYR A 225 -0.10 -14.12 -16.56
N THR A 226 1.09 -13.69 -16.15
CA THR A 226 1.32 -12.32 -15.68
C THR A 226 2.35 -11.60 -16.54
N LYS A 227 2.21 -10.27 -16.60
CA LYS A 227 3.12 -9.35 -17.31
C LYS A 227 3.37 -8.13 -16.43
N ILE A 228 4.43 -7.40 -16.74
CA ILE A 228 4.65 -6.06 -16.20
C ILE A 228 4.12 -5.06 -17.22
N ALA A 229 3.22 -4.19 -16.80
CA ALA A 229 2.64 -3.13 -17.62
C ALA A 229 2.95 -1.76 -17.01
N TRP A 230 3.13 -0.75 -17.85
CA TRP A 230 3.20 0.65 -17.41
C TRP A 230 1.79 1.19 -17.24
N ASP A 231 1.42 1.50 -16.00
CA ASP A 231 0.13 2.10 -15.68
C ASP A 231 0.22 3.63 -15.83
N LYS A 232 -0.35 4.18 -16.90
CA LYS A 232 -0.35 5.63 -17.13
C LYS A 232 -1.20 6.41 -16.14
N LYS A 233 -2.25 5.81 -15.55
CA LYS A 233 -3.09 6.50 -14.57
C LYS A 233 -2.30 6.71 -13.28
N TRP A 234 -1.54 5.71 -12.87
CA TRP A 234 -0.80 5.70 -11.60
C TRP A 234 0.70 6.00 -11.73
N GLN A 235 1.21 6.16 -12.94
CA GLN A 235 2.61 6.49 -13.24
C GLN A 235 3.60 5.49 -12.63
N THR A 236 3.27 4.20 -12.70
CA THR A 236 4.08 3.13 -12.12
C THR A 236 4.04 1.84 -12.94
N PHE A 237 5.06 1.00 -12.82
CA PHE A 237 5.05 -0.36 -13.36
C PHE A 237 4.27 -1.29 -12.44
N ARG A 238 3.31 -2.03 -12.98
CA ARG A 238 2.48 -2.97 -12.24
C ARG A 238 2.62 -4.37 -12.80
N LYS A 239 2.70 -5.35 -11.91
CA LYS A 239 2.42 -6.74 -12.27
C LYS A 239 0.91 -6.89 -12.42
N VAL A 240 0.47 -7.42 -13.55
CA VAL A 240 -0.94 -7.61 -13.88
C VAL A 240 -1.12 -8.92 -14.64
N PRO A 241 -2.33 -9.52 -14.62
CA PRO A 241 -2.66 -10.61 -15.52
C PRO A 241 -2.47 -10.22 -16.99
N CYS A 242 -2.13 -11.18 -17.83
CA CYS A 242 -1.85 -10.94 -19.25
C CYS A 242 -3.10 -10.55 -20.06
N TRP A 243 -4.29 -10.55 -19.47
CA TRP A 243 -5.51 -10.01 -20.07
C TRP A 243 -5.86 -8.60 -19.56
N SER A 244 -4.98 -7.96 -18.79
CA SER A 244 -5.23 -6.62 -18.24
C SER A 244 -5.29 -5.54 -19.32
N HIS A 245 -6.15 -4.54 -19.08
CA HIS A 245 -6.38 -3.43 -20.01
C HIS A 245 -5.17 -2.50 -20.17
N PHE A 246 -4.21 -2.53 -19.25
CA PHE A 246 -2.95 -1.79 -19.35
C PHE A 246 -1.97 -2.34 -20.39
N LEU A 247 -2.19 -3.55 -20.89
CA LEU A 247 -1.38 -4.12 -21.96
C LEU A 247 -1.94 -3.72 -23.32
N GLN A 248 -1.05 -3.51 -24.29
CA GLN A 248 -1.46 -3.33 -25.69
C GLN A 248 -2.19 -4.58 -26.18
N PRO A 249 -3.17 -4.48 -27.09
CA PRO A 249 -3.98 -5.62 -27.52
C PRO A 249 -3.15 -6.82 -28.00
N GLU A 250 -2.02 -6.57 -28.68
CA GLU A 250 -1.13 -7.60 -29.21
C GLU A 250 -0.31 -8.32 -28.12
N GLN A 251 -0.20 -7.70 -26.94
CA GLN A 251 0.48 -8.27 -25.77
C GLN A 251 -0.48 -9.06 -24.88
N ARG A 252 -1.79 -8.95 -25.12
CA ARG A 252 -2.79 -9.60 -24.28
C ARG A 252 -2.92 -11.07 -24.63
N CYS A 253 -3.01 -11.90 -23.59
CA CYS A 253 -3.38 -13.31 -23.73
C CYS A 253 -4.91 -13.46 -23.67
N ARG A 254 -5.43 -14.57 -24.18
CA ARG A 254 -6.82 -14.95 -23.93
C ARG A 254 -7.00 -15.22 -22.43
N SER A 255 -7.94 -14.54 -21.80
CA SER A 255 -8.27 -14.78 -20.38
C SER A 255 -8.67 -16.25 -20.18
N PRO A 256 -8.12 -16.94 -19.17
CA PRO A 256 -8.57 -18.27 -18.77
C PRO A 256 -9.91 -18.21 -18.02
N LEU A 257 -10.37 -17.01 -17.65
CA LEU A 257 -11.65 -16.75 -17.01
C LEU A 257 -12.75 -16.63 -18.09
N PRO A 258 -14.04 -16.83 -17.75
CA PRO A 258 -15.14 -16.77 -18.71
C PRO A 258 -15.13 -15.48 -19.55
N LEU A 259 -15.53 -15.60 -20.83
CA LEU A 259 -15.44 -14.56 -21.87
C LEU A 259 -15.90 -13.19 -21.36
N SER A 260 -14.94 -12.27 -21.34
CA SER A 260 -15.11 -10.88 -21.02
C SER A 260 -15.27 -10.06 -22.30
N VAL A 261 -15.91 -8.90 -22.20
CA VAL A 261 -16.07 -7.98 -23.34
C VAL A 261 -14.69 -7.49 -23.74
N ASP A 262 -14.34 -7.59 -25.03
CA ASP A 262 -13.05 -7.05 -25.50
C ASP A 262 -13.11 -5.52 -25.47
N VAL A 263 -12.36 -4.92 -24.54
CA VAL A 263 -12.24 -3.47 -24.42
C VAL A 263 -10.91 -3.04 -24.99
N PRO A 264 -10.84 -2.07 -25.93
CA PRO A 264 -9.58 -1.61 -26.48
C PRO A 264 -8.66 -1.08 -25.37
N TYR A 265 -7.36 -0.98 -25.68
CA TYR A 265 -6.39 -0.37 -24.78
C TYR A 265 -6.83 1.03 -24.36
N VAL A 266 -6.86 1.23 -23.04
CA VAL A 266 -7.23 2.49 -22.40
C VAL A 266 -6.21 2.82 -21.31
N ASP A 267 -6.03 4.12 -21.07
CA ASP A 267 -5.16 4.64 -20.02
C ASP A 267 -5.85 4.56 -18.65
N GLY A 268 -6.10 3.33 -18.18
CA GLY A 268 -6.83 3.06 -16.94
C GLY A 268 -7.76 1.85 -17.06
N TYR A 269 -8.68 1.72 -16.10
CA TYR A 269 -9.79 0.80 -16.26
C TYR A 269 -10.99 1.55 -16.85
N PRO A 270 -11.59 1.04 -17.92
CA PRO A 270 -12.73 1.66 -18.54
C PRO A 270 -13.91 1.59 -17.56
N SER A 271 -14.59 2.72 -17.32
CA SER A 271 -15.90 2.65 -16.68
C SER A 271 -16.86 2.04 -17.70
N PRO A 272 -17.53 0.91 -17.40
CA PRO A 272 -18.54 0.38 -18.30
C PRO A 272 -19.60 1.45 -18.54
N ALA A 273 -19.96 1.72 -19.80
CA ALA A 273 -21.04 2.66 -20.12
C ALA A 273 -22.41 2.16 -19.58
N HIS A 274 -22.57 0.84 -19.56
CA HIS A 274 -23.74 0.13 -19.03
C HIS A 274 -23.26 -1.07 -18.19
N PRO A 275 -22.88 -0.85 -16.91
CA PRO A 275 -22.52 -1.98 -16.05
C PRO A 275 -23.73 -2.89 -15.87
N GLU A 276 -23.48 -4.20 -15.72
CA GLU A 276 -24.53 -5.19 -15.45
C GLU A 276 -25.22 -4.83 -14.14
N LEU A 277 -26.51 -4.48 -14.23
CA LEU A 277 -27.36 -4.24 -13.07
C LEU A 277 -28.22 -5.47 -12.81
N LEU A 278 -28.37 -5.79 -11.52
CA LEU A 278 -29.24 -6.84 -11.04
C LEU A 278 -30.64 -6.26 -10.86
N ASP A 279 -31.55 -6.66 -11.73
CA ASP A 279 -32.98 -6.40 -11.59
C ASP A 279 -33.63 -7.53 -10.80
N VAL A 280 -33.55 -7.42 -9.48
CA VAL A 280 -34.08 -8.41 -8.53
C VAL A 280 -35.04 -7.69 -7.59
N LEU A 281 -36.25 -8.22 -7.43
CA LEU A 281 -37.17 -7.76 -6.40
C LEU A 281 -36.66 -8.26 -5.04
N ILE A 282 -36.25 -7.32 -4.19
CA ILE A 282 -35.72 -7.61 -2.85
C ILE A 282 -36.78 -7.20 -1.82
N GLU A 283 -37.28 -8.18 -1.08
CA GLU A 283 -38.04 -7.91 0.14
C GLU A 283 -37.09 -7.58 1.28
N THR A 284 -37.45 -6.60 2.12
CA THR A 284 -36.67 -6.21 3.31
C THR A 284 -37.48 -6.43 4.59
N PRO A 285 -37.61 -7.69 5.07
CA PRO A 285 -38.55 -8.02 6.16
C PRO A 285 -38.21 -7.34 7.49
N GLY A 286 -36.97 -6.89 7.68
CA GLY A 286 -36.54 -6.12 8.84
C GLY A 286 -37.18 -4.73 8.94
N LEU A 287 -37.88 -4.25 7.91
CA LEU A 287 -38.42 -2.89 7.82
C LEU A 287 -39.94 -2.91 7.60
N LYS A 288 -40.64 -1.92 8.16
CA LYS A 288 -42.09 -1.76 8.01
C LYS A 288 -42.53 -1.39 6.57
N ARG A 289 -41.58 -1.05 5.70
CA ARG A 289 -41.82 -0.48 4.38
C ARG A 289 -41.28 -1.41 3.30
N SER A 290 -41.96 -2.53 3.06
CA SER A 290 -41.64 -3.39 1.91
C SER A 290 -42.18 -2.72 0.65
N THR A 291 -41.32 -2.14 -0.19
CA THR A 291 -41.73 -1.73 -1.53
C THR A 291 -41.74 -2.97 -2.43
N LYS A 292 -42.86 -3.27 -3.09
CA LYS A 292 -42.93 -4.28 -4.15
C LYS A 292 -42.43 -3.75 -5.50
N GLU A 293 -41.51 -2.79 -5.45
CA GLU A 293 -40.98 -2.11 -6.62
C GLU A 293 -39.58 -2.63 -6.93
N HIS A 294 -39.28 -2.75 -8.21
CA HIS A 294 -37.97 -3.15 -8.69
C HIS A 294 -36.98 -2.01 -8.48
N HIS A 295 -35.91 -2.28 -7.75
CA HIS A 295 -34.81 -1.34 -7.56
C HIS A 295 -33.54 -1.91 -8.16
N LEU A 296 -32.82 -1.06 -8.89
CA LEU A 296 -31.56 -1.46 -9.50
C LEU A 296 -30.54 -1.76 -8.41
N SER A 297 -29.92 -2.93 -8.49
CA SER A 297 -28.80 -3.33 -7.64
C SER A 297 -27.59 -3.68 -8.49
N TYR A 298 -26.42 -3.79 -7.89
CA TYR A 298 -25.19 -4.14 -8.59
C TYR A 298 -24.24 -4.88 -7.66
N LEU A 299 -23.30 -5.58 -8.29
CA LEU A 299 -22.10 -6.07 -7.65
C LEU A 299 -20.89 -5.38 -8.28
N SER A 300 -19.90 -5.07 -7.46
CA SER A 300 -18.63 -4.51 -7.91
C SER A 300 -17.46 -5.29 -7.32
N PHE A 301 -16.38 -5.39 -8.08
CA PHE A 301 -15.28 -6.30 -7.76
C PHE A 301 -13.92 -5.61 -7.89
N ALA A 302 -12.99 -6.07 -7.07
CA ALA A 302 -11.57 -5.73 -7.13
C ALA A 302 -10.72 -7.01 -7.17
N PRO A 303 -9.52 -6.97 -7.77
CA PRO A 303 -9.09 -5.95 -8.72
C PRO A 303 -9.93 -6.01 -10.00
N PRO A 304 -9.93 -4.98 -10.86
CA PRO A 304 -10.88 -4.92 -11.98
C PRO A 304 -10.65 -6.01 -13.04
N GLU A 305 -9.48 -6.64 -13.12
CA GLU A 305 -9.27 -7.82 -13.98
C GLU A 305 -10.12 -9.04 -13.58
N LEU A 306 -10.75 -9.00 -12.40
CA LEU A 306 -11.72 -10.00 -11.94
C LEU A 306 -13.18 -9.56 -12.11
N SER A 307 -13.47 -8.36 -12.61
CA SER A 307 -14.84 -7.82 -12.72
C SER A 307 -15.61 -8.28 -13.97
N PHE A 308 -15.12 -9.31 -14.66
CA PHE A 308 -15.76 -9.93 -15.83
C PHE A 308 -16.01 -9.00 -17.03
N ASP A 309 -15.41 -7.81 -17.03
CA ASP A 309 -15.64 -6.68 -17.96
C ASP A 309 -17.12 -6.26 -18.13
N LYS A 310 -18.06 -6.89 -17.42
CA LYS A 310 -19.49 -6.56 -17.37
C LYS A 310 -19.87 -5.85 -16.07
N PHE A 311 -19.22 -6.21 -14.97
CA PHE A 311 -19.47 -5.60 -13.67
C PHE A 311 -18.50 -4.44 -13.48
N GLN A 312 -18.99 -3.42 -12.78
CA GLN A 312 -18.17 -2.26 -12.48
C GLN A 312 -17.04 -2.62 -11.50
N ALA A 313 -15.91 -1.92 -11.65
CA ALA A 313 -14.83 -1.98 -10.67
C ALA A 313 -15.32 -1.48 -9.31
N ASP A 314 -14.78 -2.04 -8.21
CA ASP A 314 -15.18 -1.67 -6.86
C ASP A 314 -15.00 -0.17 -6.58
N GLU A 315 -13.92 0.42 -7.08
CA GLU A 315 -13.67 1.87 -6.95
C GLU A 315 -14.81 2.69 -7.60
N GLN A 316 -15.28 2.27 -8.77
CA GLN A 316 -16.35 2.95 -9.49
C GLN A 316 -17.67 2.84 -8.71
N GLY A 317 -17.97 1.68 -8.13
CA GLY A 317 -19.14 1.51 -7.27
C GLY A 317 -19.18 2.48 -6.08
N TRP A 318 -18.02 2.72 -5.46
CA TRP A 318 -17.85 3.73 -4.40
C TRP A 318 -18.00 5.16 -4.92
N VAL A 319 -17.31 5.51 -6.01
CA VAL A 319 -17.36 6.85 -6.61
C VAL A 319 -18.78 7.20 -7.03
N ASP A 320 -19.48 6.30 -7.71
CA ASP A 320 -20.86 6.51 -8.15
C ASP A 320 -21.82 6.64 -6.96
N THR A 321 -21.58 5.91 -5.88
CA THR A 321 -22.39 6.06 -4.66
C THR A 321 -22.22 7.44 -4.05
N ILE A 322 -20.99 7.95 -3.94
CA ILE A 322 -20.73 9.33 -3.48
C ILE A 322 -21.39 10.34 -4.42
N LYS A 323 -21.19 10.18 -5.74
CA LYS A 323 -21.69 11.09 -6.76
C LYS A 323 -23.22 11.02 -6.93
N SER A 324 -23.88 9.96 -6.48
CA SER A 324 -25.35 9.82 -6.57
C SER A 324 -26.14 10.77 -5.66
N VAL A 325 -25.49 11.41 -4.69
CA VAL A 325 -26.14 12.34 -3.76
C VAL A 325 -26.94 13.43 -4.49
N ASN A 326 -28.07 13.83 -3.92
CA ASN A 326 -28.87 14.92 -4.45
C ASN A 326 -28.22 16.28 -4.14
N SER A 327 -28.61 17.32 -4.86
CA SER A 327 -28.19 18.69 -4.53
C SER A 327 -28.71 19.08 -3.14
N GLY A 328 -27.81 19.51 -2.25
CA GLY A 328 -28.07 19.78 -0.83
C GLY A 328 -28.20 18.53 0.03
N GLY A 329 -27.98 17.34 -0.54
CA GLY A 329 -28.12 16.05 0.12
C GLY A 329 -26.94 15.65 1.01
N MET A 330 -26.97 14.41 1.51
CA MET A 330 -25.96 13.89 2.41
C MET A 330 -25.32 12.58 1.93
N VAL A 331 -23.99 12.50 2.02
CA VAL A 331 -23.23 11.25 1.86
C VAL A 331 -22.68 10.86 3.23
N ARG A 332 -22.82 9.58 3.59
CA ARG A 332 -22.31 8.97 4.81
C ARG A 332 -21.32 7.88 4.45
N ILE A 333 -20.11 7.93 4.98
CA ILE A 333 -19.04 6.97 4.70
C ILE A 333 -18.47 6.45 6.01
N SER A 334 -18.49 5.14 6.21
CA SER A 334 -17.79 4.47 7.31
C SER A 334 -16.67 3.62 6.77
N THR A 335 -15.48 3.74 7.36
CA THR A 335 -14.32 2.92 7.03
C THR A 335 -13.46 2.64 8.26
N MET A 336 -12.74 1.52 8.20
CA MET A 336 -11.66 1.21 9.12
C MET A 336 -10.45 2.12 8.85
N ASP A 337 -9.92 2.05 7.63
CA ASP A 337 -8.74 2.79 7.21
C ASP A 337 -9.08 3.77 6.08
N TRP A 338 -8.35 4.88 6.05
CA TRP A 338 -8.43 5.87 4.97
C TRP A 338 -7.03 6.33 4.60
N LEU A 339 -6.63 6.11 3.35
CA LEU A 339 -5.35 6.54 2.84
C LEU A 339 -5.44 6.90 1.35
N GLY A 340 -5.13 8.15 0.98
CA GLY A 340 -5.13 8.62 -0.40
C GLY A 340 -3.90 8.19 -1.20
N GLN A 341 -3.36 7.00 -0.92
CA GLN A 341 -2.21 6.42 -1.60
C GLN A 341 -2.19 4.89 -1.46
N SER A 342 -1.24 4.23 -2.12
CA SER A 342 -0.89 2.83 -1.81
C SER A 342 -0.17 2.71 -0.46
N GLN A 343 -0.33 1.55 0.16
CA GLN A 343 0.33 1.15 1.40
C GLN A 343 1.26 -0.05 1.21
N TYR A 344 0.89 -1.00 0.34
CA TYR A 344 1.59 -2.28 0.21
C TYR A 344 2.29 -2.46 -1.14
N ALA A 345 1.86 -1.73 -2.17
CA ALA A 345 2.54 -1.70 -3.45
C ALA A 345 4.02 -1.28 -3.31
N SER A 346 4.88 -1.84 -4.16
CA SER A 346 6.31 -1.55 -4.17
C SER A 346 6.63 -0.07 -4.39
N GLU A 347 5.82 0.60 -5.21
CA GLU A 347 5.90 2.02 -5.50
C GLU A 347 4.73 2.76 -4.83
N THR A 348 4.99 3.96 -4.33
CA THR A 348 3.92 4.81 -3.76
C THR A 348 3.07 5.39 -4.87
N VAL A 349 1.79 5.01 -4.90
CA VAL A 349 0.79 5.54 -5.84
C VAL A 349 -0.03 6.59 -5.11
N PHE A 350 -0.16 7.79 -5.68
CA PHE A 350 -1.14 8.76 -5.18
C PHE A 350 -2.54 8.42 -5.70
N TRP A 351 -3.50 8.33 -4.80
CA TRP A 351 -4.85 7.87 -5.10
C TRP A 351 -5.90 8.91 -4.69
N PRO A 352 -6.28 9.83 -5.60
CA PRO A 352 -7.20 10.93 -5.29
C PRO A 352 -8.67 10.57 -5.43
N SER A 353 -9.02 9.39 -5.95
CA SER A 353 -10.34 9.07 -6.51
C SER A 353 -11.51 9.40 -5.58
N LEU A 354 -11.50 8.88 -4.35
CA LEU A 354 -12.58 9.11 -3.39
C LEU A 354 -12.58 10.55 -2.84
N SER A 355 -11.40 11.12 -2.58
CA SER A 355 -11.30 12.52 -2.11
C SER A 355 -11.76 13.53 -3.17
N SER A 356 -11.51 13.24 -4.44
CA SER A 356 -12.01 14.03 -5.57
C SER A 356 -13.51 13.89 -5.69
N ALA A 357 -14.07 12.68 -5.64
CA ALA A 357 -15.52 12.47 -5.69
C ALA A 357 -16.26 13.21 -4.54
N ILE A 358 -15.71 13.17 -3.33
CA ILE A 358 -16.23 13.93 -2.18
C ILE A 358 -16.16 15.43 -2.44
N SER A 359 -15.02 15.94 -2.90
CA SER A 359 -14.85 17.37 -3.18
C SER A 359 -15.77 17.82 -4.32
N GLU A 360 -15.94 17.02 -5.36
CA GLU A 360 -16.86 17.32 -6.46
C GLU A 360 -18.29 17.54 -5.95
N VAL A 361 -18.83 16.65 -5.10
CA VAL A 361 -20.22 16.79 -4.61
C VAL A 361 -20.38 17.92 -3.59
N ILE A 362 -19.34 18.23 -2.82
CA ILE A 362 -19.33 19.41 -1.93
C ILE A 362 -19.49 20.69 -2.76
N PHE A 363 -18.71 20.84 -3.82
CA PHE A 363 -18.65 22.08 -4.60
C PHE A 363 -19.78 22.21 -5.61
N SER A 364 -20.13 21.14 -6.32
CA SER A 364 -21.11 21.19 -7.41
C SER A 364 -22.54 20.97 -6.93
N LYS A 365 -22.74 20.21 -5.86
CA LYS A 365 -24.06 19.82 -5.35
C LYS A 365 -24.38 20.44 -4.00
N ASN A 366 -23.49 21.21 -3.38
CA ASN A 366 -23.67 21.71 -2.01
C ASN A 366 -23.97 20.58 -1.01
N ALA A 367 -23.44 19.38 -1.25
CA ALA A 367 -23.70 18.22 -0.42
C ALA A 367 -22.95 18.31 0.92
N THR A 368 -23.51 17.67 1.95
CA THR A 368 -22.81 17.39 3.21
C THR A 368 -22.24 15.97 3.16
N VAL A 369 -20.94 15.81 3.40
CA VAL A 369 -20.30 14.50 3.50
C VAL A 369 -19.87 14.24 4.93
N ARG A 370 -20.37 13.16 5.55
CA ARG A 370 -19.96 12.69 6.86
C ARG A 370 -19.07 11.47 6.71
N LEU A 371 -17.84 11.58 7.18
CA LEU A 371 -16.84 10.52 7.12
C LEU A 371 -16.50 10.05 8.53
N LEU A 372 -16.74 8.76 8.79
CA LEU A 372 -16.46 8.10 10.04
C LEU A 372 -15.30 7.12 9.83
N VAL A 373 -14.18 7.35 10.50
CA VAL A 373 -12.94 6.56 10.34
C VAL A 373 -12.58 5.91 11.67
N ALA A 374 -12.24 4.63 11.68
CA ALA A 374 -11.86 3.96 12.92
C ALA A 374 -10.56 4.55 13.50
N TYR A 375 -10.47 4.57 14.82
CA TYR A 375 -9.26 4.93 15.55
C TYR A 375 -9.01 3.87 16.61
N TRP A 376 -7.88 3.18 16.49
CA TRP A 376 -7.57 1.94 17.21
C TRP A 376 -6.05 1.71 17.30
N THR A 377 -5.58 0.68 18.02
CA THR A 377 -4.13 0.43 18.26
C THR A 377 -3.28 0.38 16.98
N HIS A 378 -3.86 -0.09 15.87
CA HIS A 378 -3.16 -0.24 14.59
C HIS A 378 -3.47 0.89 13.60
N PHE A 379 -3.92 2.06 14.08
CA PHE A 379 -4.24 3.23 13.26
C PHE A 379 -3.06 3.71 12.41
N ILE A 380 -3.29 3.96 11.11
CA ILE A 380 -2.26 4.43 10.18
C ILE A 380 -1.95 5.92 10.46
N PRO A 381 -0.73 6.30 10.89
CA PRO A 381 -0.45 7.68 11.30
C PRO A 381 -0.65 8.74 10.21
N SER A 382 -0.49 8.38 8.93
CA SER A 382 -0.69 9.29 7.80
C SER A 382 -2.17 9.60 7.52
N THR A 383 -3.11 8.75 7.96
CA THR A 383 -4.56 8.95 7.76
C THR A 383 -5.01 10.31 8.27
N GLU A 384 -4.53 10.75 9.45
CA GLU A 384 -4.88 12.06 10.00
C GLU A 384 -4.55 13.21 9.04
N LYS A 385 -3.41 13.17 8.35
CA LYS A 385 -3.01 14.21 7.39
C LYS A 385 -3.93 14.26 6.17
N TYR A 386 -4.33 13.10 5.66
CA TYR A 386 -5.27 13.01 4.54
C TYR A 386 -6.67 13.51 4.93
N LEU A 387 -7.16 13.16 6.11
CA LEU A 387 -8.46 13.63 6.61
C LEU A 387 -8.46 15.15 6.82
N LYS A 388 -7.36 15.68 7.39
CA LYS A 388 -7.15 17.12 7.55
C LYS A 388 -7.07 17.87 6.22
N SER A 389 -6.44 17.28 5.21
CA SER A 389 -6.42 17.81 3.84
C SER A 389 -7.83 17.86 3.25
N LEU A 390 -8.62 16.79 3.41
CA LEU A 390 -10.00 16.76 2.95
C LEU A 390 -10.88 17.79 3.67
N LEU A 391 -10.70 17.97 4.98
CA LEU A 391 -11.40 19.01 5.76
C LEU A 391 -11.11 20.43 5.25
N TYR A 392 -9.96 20.66 4.61
CA TYR A 392 -9.62 21.95 4.01
C TYR A 392 -10.57 22.32 2.85
N SER A 393 -11.27 21.33 2.25
CA SER A 393 -12.34 21.58 1.26
C SER A 393 -13.46 22.48 1.80
N ASN A 394 -13.71 22.51 3.11
CA ASN A 394 -14.69 23.43 3.71
C ASN A 394 -14.28 24.90 3.55
N ILE A 395 -12.99 25.19 3.73
CA ILE A 395 -12.44 26.53 3.55
C ILE A 395 -12.48 26.89 2.07
N LEU A 396 -12.00 25.99 1.22
CA LEU A 396 -11.96 26.20 -0.23
C LEU A 396 -13.35 26.41 -0.86
N CYS A 397 -14.36 25.67 -0.41
CA CYS A 397 -15.75 25.82 -0.85
C CYS A 397 -16.21 27.28 -0.71
N THR A 398 -16.00 27.89 0.46
CA THR A 398 -16.41 29.28 0.73
C THR A 398 -15.45 30.36 0.21
N SER A 399 -14.34 29.98 -0.45
CA SER A 399 -13.25 30.93 -0.76
C SER A 399 -13.50 31.82 -1.98
N SER A 400 -14.37 31.41 -2.91
CA SER A 400 -14.66 32.17 -4.12
C SER A 400 -15.63 33.30 -3.82
N LYS A 401 -15.31 34.52 -4.26
CA LYS A 401 -16.24 35.67 -4.20
C LYS A 401 -17.40 35.56 -5.21
N TYR A 402 -17.22 34.77 -6.26
CA TYR A 402 -18.16 34.67 -7.38
C TYR A 402 -19.06 33.44 -7.31
N ASN A 403 -18.63 32.40 -6.61
CA ASN A 403 -19.39 31.16 -6.47
C ASN A 403 -19.88 31.01 -5.03
N HIS A 404 -21.16 30.65 -4.87
CA HIS A 404 -21.76 30.37 -3.57
C HIS A 404 -21.80 28.85 -3.34
N CYS A 405 -20.72 28.32 -2.77
CA CYS A 405 -20.68 26.92 -2.33
C CYS A 405 -21.05 26.84 -0.84
N GLY A 406 -22.05 26.01 -0.54
CA GLY A 406 -22.55 25.75 0.81
C GLY A 406 -22.33 24.32 1.30
N GLY A 407 -21.69 23.47 0.47
CA GLY A 407 -21.35 22.11 0.86
C GLY A 407 -20.30 22.05 1.97
N LYS A 408 -20.19 20.89 2.61
CA LYS A 408 -19.20 20.66 3.67
C LYS A 408 -18.84 19.18 3.83
N VAL A 409 -17.67 18.92 4.37
CA VAL A 409 -17.24 17.63 4.90
C VAL A 409 -17.08 17.70 6.42
N GLU A 410 -17.62 16.72 7.11
CA GLU A 410 -17.49 16.51 8.55
C GLU A 410 -16.79 15.17 8.76
N VAL A 411 -15.73 15.15 9.57
CA VAL A 411 -14.96 13.93 9.82
C VAL A 411 -14.91 13.63 11.31
N LYS A 412 -15.23 12.40 11.69
CA LYS A 412 -15.09 11.89 13.07
C LYS A 412 -14.26 10.61 13.08
N TYR A 413 -13.45 10.47 14.11
CA TYR A 413 -12.91 9.18 14.53
C TYR A 413 -13.98 8.36 15.26
N TYR A 414 -13.98 7.05 15.07
CA TYR A 414 -14.77 6.09 15.84
C TYR A 414 -13.85 5.29 16.75
N LEU A 415 -14.03 5.46 18.06
CA LEU A 415 -13.21 4.91 19.13
C LEU A 415 -14.04 3.88 19.89
N VAL A 416 -13.88 2.60 19.56
CA VAL A 416 -14.51 1.54 20.34
C VAL A 416 -13.91 1.54 21.76
N PRO A 417 -14.70 1.49 22.84
CA PRO A 417 -14.15 1.51 24.20
C PRO A 417 -13.10 0.41 24.41
N GLY A 418 -11.93 0.76 24.94
CA GLY A 418 -10.81 -0.17 25.10
C GLY A 418 -9.94 -0.38 23.86
N TYR A 419 -10.10 0.45 22.81
CA TYR A 419 -9.32 0.35 21.57
C TYR A 419 -7.81 0.38 21.75
N ASN A 420 -7.31 0.97 22.85
CA ASN A 420 -5.89 1.13 23.19
C ASN A 420 -5.43 0.16 24.31
N GLU A 421 -6.29 -0.77 24.72
CA GLU A 421 -6.05 -1.78 25.75
C GLU A 421 -6.12 -3.19 25.15
N THR A 422 -5.75 -3.32 23.87
CA THR A 422 -5.82 -4.54 23.08
C THR A 422 -4.47 -5.24 22.99
N GLY A 423 -4.44 -6.55 23.19
CA GLY A 423 -3.27 -7.39 22.98
C GLY A 423 -3.37 -8.69 23.79
N PRO A 424 -2.36 -9.57 23.74
CA PRO A 424 -2.35 -10.76 24.59
C PRO A 424 -2.30 -10.33 26.06
N ALA A 425 -3.01 -11.05 26.94
CA ALA A 425 -2.99 -10.82 28.39
C ALA A 425 -1.63 -11.19 29.01
N LEU A 426 -0.90 -12.13 28.40
CA LEU A 426 0.44 -12.53 28.80
C LEU A 426 1.45 -12.27 27.67
N ALA A 427 2.62 -11.75 28.00
CA ALA A 427 3.77 -11.68 27.10
C ALA A 427 4.99 -12.26 27.83
N HIS A 428 5.62 -13.28 27.25
CA HIS A 428 6.72 -14.01 27.89
C HIS A 428 6.41 -14.51 29.32
N GLY A 429 5.14 -14.83 29.58
CA GLY A 429 4.67 -15.30 30.90
C GLY A 429 4.33 -14.21 31.91
N ALA A 430 4.55 -12.93 31.58
CA ALA A 430 4.20 -11.80 32.42
C ALA A 430 2.88 -11.13 31.97
N PRO A 431 2.03 -10.65 32.90
CA PRO A 431 0.84 -9.86 32.57
C PRO A 431 1.18 -8.59 31.81
N THR A 432 0.45 -8.30 30.74
CA THR A 432 0.60 -7.09 29.92
C THR A 432 -0.29 -5.94 30.38
N GLY A 433 -1.38 -6.24 31.10
CA GLY A 433 -2.42 -5.27 31.43
C GLY A 433 -3.45 -5.04 30.33
N ASN A 434 -3.35 -5.75 29.19
CA ASN A 434 -4.35 -5.66 28.13
C ASN A 434 -5.71 -6.19 28.62
N ARG A 435 -6.76 -5.42 28.34
CA ARG A 435 -8.13 -5.75 28.75
C ARG A 435 -8.88 -6.57 27.70
N TYR A 436 -8.53 -6.39 26.43
CA TYR A 436 -9.15 -7.10 25.31
C TYR A 436 -8.09 -7.79 24.45
N PRO A 437 -8.44 -8.87 23.73
CA PRO A 437 -7.50 -9.52 22.81
C PRO A 437 -6.96 -8.60 21.71
N ASP A 438 -5.83 -8.96 21.11
CA ASP A 438 -5.30 -8.22 19.95
C ASP A 438 -6.28 -8.22 18.77
N PHE A 439 -6.18 -7.20 17.91
CA PHE A 439 -7.03 -6.97 16.74
C PHE A 439 -8.53 -6.90 17.04
N THR A 440 -8.89 -6.50 18.25
CA THR A 440 -10.29 -6.23 18.65
C THR A 440 -10.55 -4.74 18.79
N ARG A 441 -11.78 -4.37 19.17
CA ARG A 441 -12.16 -3.00 19.55
C ARG A 441 -11.89 -1.99 18.44
N VAL A 442 -12.38 -2.27 17.25
CA VAL A 442 -12.25 -1.41 16.06
C VAL A 442 -13.58 -1.35 15.29
N ASN A 443 -13.85 -0.21 14.65
CA ASN A 443 -14.90 -0.11 13.63
C ASN A 443 -14.36 -0.58 12.29
N HIS A 444 -14.83 -1.74 11.86
CA HIS A 444 -14.35 -2.42 10.67
C HIS A 444 -15.36 -2.35 9.51
N GLY A 445 -16.48 -1.65 9.66
CA GLY A 445 -17.45 -1.44 8.57
C GLY A 445 -16.85 -0.68 7.37
N LYS A 446 -17.09 -1.18 6.15
CA LYS A 446 -16.71 -0.51 4.89
C LYS A 446 -17.95 -0.29 4.03
N TYR A 447 -18.55 0.89 4.15
CA TYR A 447 -19.75 1.22 3.39
C TYR A 447 -19.90 2.73 3.14
N ALA A 448 -20.65 3.05 2.10
CA ALA A 448 -21.11 4.40 1.81
C ALA A 448 -22.60 4.40 1.51
N VAL A 449 -23.29 5.49 1.88
CA VAL A 449 -24.70 5.68 1.56
C VAL A 449 -24.99 7.15 1.30
N SER A 450 -25.58 7.45 0.13
CA SER A 450 -26.14 8.75 -0.21
C SER A 450 -27.63 8.79 0.15
N ASP A 451 -28.34 9.84 -0.25
CA ASP A 451 -29.80 9.91 -0.08
C ASP A 451 -30.55 8.83 -0.88
N VAL A 452 -29.92 8.25 -1.91
CA VAL A 452 -30.59 7.38 -2.91
C VAL A 452 -29.87 6.08 -3.22
N ARG A 453 -28.61 5.92 -2.82
CA ARG A 453 -27.78 4.75 -3.17
C ARG A 453 -26.94 4.29 -2.00
N ALA A 454 -26.90 2.98 -1.79
CA ALA A 454 -26.07 2.32 -0.79
C ALA A 454 -24.99 1.47 -1.46
N ASN A 455 -23.82 1.35 -0.80
CA ASN A 455 -22.72 0.48 -1.18
C ASN A 455 -22.11 -0.15 0.08
N ILE A 456 -22.12 -1.47 0.17
CA ILE A 456 -21.65 -2.27 1.31
C ILE A 456 -20.55 -3.18 0.78
N GLY A 457 -19.34 -3.05 1.33
CA GLY A 457 -18.16 -3.69 0.76
C GLY A 457 -17.26 -4.39 1.77
N THR A 458 -16.20 -4.93 1.21
CA THR A 458 -15.12 -5.65 1.92
C THR A 458 -13.80 -4.87 1.92
N SER A 459 -13.63 -3.92 0.99
CA SER A 459 -12.39 -3.18 0.72
C SER A 459 -12.14 -2.05 1.73
N ASN A 460 -10.93 -1.98 2.30
CA ASN A 460 -10.49 -0.78 3.04
C ASN A 460 -10.24 0.37 2.06
N LEU A 461 -10.37 1.62 2.52
CA LEU A 461 -10.28 2.80 1.65
C LEU A 461 -8.82 3.23 1.44
N ILE A 462 -8.07 2.35 0.76
CA ILE A 462 -6.65 2.47 0.39
C ILE A 462 -6.51 1.90 -1.03
N TRP A 463 -5.61 2.46 -1.84
CA TRP A 463 -5.47 2.10 -3.26
C TRP A 463 -5.32 0.57 -3.50
N ASP A 464 -4.52 -0.12 -2.69
CA ASP A 464 -4.24 -1.55 -2.85
C ASP A 464 -5.51 -2.41 -2.84
N TYR A 465 -6.51 -2.02 -2.05
CA TYR A 465 -7.75 -2.77 -1.89
C TYR A 465 -8.65 -2.74 -3.13
N PHE A 466 -8.46 -1.75 -3.99
CA PHE A 466 -9.21 -1.60 -5.24
C PHE A 466 -8.47 -2.16 -6.45
N TYR A 467 -7.15 -2.40 -6.34
CA TYR A 467 -6.28 -2.61 -7.49
C TYR A 467 -5.33 -3.81 -7.41
N THR A 468 -5.06 -4.34 -6.22
CA THR A 468 -4.17 -5.49 -6.03
C THR A 468 -4.74 -6.54 -5.09
N THR A 469 -5.88 -6.28 -4.46
CA THR A 469 -6.53 -7.15 -3.47
C THR A 469 -7.89 -7.59 -3.98
N ALA A 470 -8.28 -8.83 -3.69
CA ALA A 470 -9.61 -9.32 -4.01
C ALA A 470 -10.66 -8.70 -3.09
N GLY A 471 -11.59 -7.95 -3.65
CA GLY A 471 -12.69 -7.31 -2.93
C GLY A 471 -14.01 -7.45 -3.69
N VAL A 472 -15.11 -7.37 -2.94
CA VAL A 472 -16.47 -7.29 -3.47
C VAL A 472 -17.29 -6.27 -2.68
N SER A 473 -18.18 -5.57 -3.38
CA SER A 473 -19.25 -4.79 -2.79
C SER A 473 -20.59 -5.10 -3.44
N PHE A 474 -21.65 -4.99 -2.65
CA PHE A 474 -23.02 -4.92 -3.11
C PHE A 474 -23.51 -3.49 -2.99
N GLY A 475 -24.18 -2.98 -4.03
CA GLY A 475 -24.89 -1.72 -3.92
C GLY A 475 -26.26 -1.74 -4.56
N THR A 476 -27.09 -0.78 -4.15
CA THR A 476 -28.52 -0.78 -4.48
C THR A 476 -29.12 0.61 -4.37
N TYR A 477 -30.20 0.81 -5.12
CA TYR A 477 -31.11 1.95 -5.00
C TYR A 477 -32.35 1.64 -4.15
N ASP A 478 -32.44 0.44 -3.54
CA ASP A 478 -33.57 0.08 -2.69
C ASP A 478 -33.71 1.07 -1.52
N PRO A 479 -34.80 1.82 -1.42
CA PRO A 479 -34.97 2.89 -0.45
C PRO A 479 -35.02 2.37 0.98
N SER A 480 -35.39 1.10 1.18
CA SER A 480 -35.47 0.47 2.50
C SER A 480 -34.06 0.14 2.99
N ILE A 481 -33.24 -0.47 2.13
CA ILE A 481 -31.83 -0.75 2.44
C ILE A 481 -31.06 0.56 2.63
N VAL A 482 -31.27 1.54 1.75
CA VAL A 482 -30.66 2.88 1.85
C VAL A 482 -31.01 3.55 3.17
N SER A 483 -32.30 3.61 3.53
CA SER A 483 -32.76 4.22 4.79
C SER A 483 -32.19 3.50 6.01
N GLN A 484 -32.23 2.16 6.06
CA GLN A 484 -31.72 1.42 7.21
C GLN A 484 -30.19 1.55 7.36
N LEU A 485 -29.47 1.65 6.24
CA LEU A 485 -28.03 1.88 6.27
C LEU A 485 -27.69 3.29 6.76
N GLN A 486 -28.51 4.29 6.40
CA GLN A 486 -28.42 5.64 6.97
C GLN A 486 -28.67 5.60 8.48
N ASP A 487 -29.69 4.87 8.96
CA ASP A 487 -29.98 4.73 10.39
C ASP A 487 -28.81 4.07 11.15
N VAL A 488 -28.17 3.06 10.55
CA VAL A 488 -26.97 2.43 11.13
C VAL A 488 -25.82 3.41 11.25
N PHE A 489 -25.56 4.19 10.19
CA PHE A 489 -24.52 5.21 10.22
C PHE A 489 -24.83 6.30 11.23
N ASP A 490 -26.05 6.82 11.26
CA ASP A 490 -26.44 7.92 12.14
C ASP A 490 -26.39 7.47 13.61
N ALA A 491 -26.80 6.23 13.91
CA ALA A 491 -26.61 5.64 15.24
C ALA A 491 -25.13 5.56 15.65
N ASP A 492 -24.23 5.18 14.73
CA ASP A 492 -22.79 5.17 14.97
C ASP A 492 -22.22 6.60 15.13
N TRP A 493 -22.64 7.53 14.27
CA TRP A 493 -22.17 8.92 14.22
C TRP A 493 -22.58 9.72 15.45
N ASP A 494 -23.79 9.52 15.96
CA ASP A 494 -24.32 10.21 17.13
C ASP A 494 -23.99 9.49 18.45
N SER A 495 -23.34 8.33 18.37
CA SER A 495 -22.87 7.61 19.55
C SER A 495 -21.79 8.39 20.32
N PRO A 496 -21.65 8.15 21.64
CA PRO A 496 -20.58 8.71 22.46
C PRO A 496 -19.18 8.21 22.06
N TYR A 497 -19.10 7.25 21.14
CA TYR A 497 -17.87 6.59 20.72
C TYR A 497 -17.20 7.31 19.56
N THR A 498 -17.63 8.54 19.26
CA THR A 498 -17.08 9.33 18.16
C THR A 498 -16.39 10.60 18.63
N MET A 499 -15.33 11.00 17.94
CA MET A 499 -14.57 12.21 18.24
C MET A 499 -14.30 13.00 16.95
N PRO A 500 -14.62 14.30 16.88
CA PRO A 500 -14.37 15.10 15.68
C PRO A 500 -12.86 15.24 15.40
N VAL A 501 -12.50 15.16 14.11
CA VAL A 501 -11.14 15.44 13.65
C VAL A 501 -10.94 16.96 13.60
N LYS A 502 -9.88 17.47 14.23
CA LYS A 502 -9.57 18.89 14.21
C LYS A 502 -9.07 19.31 12.81
N PRO A 503 -9.62 20.38 12.20
CA PRO A 503 -9.10 20.95 10.96
C PRO A 503 -7.65 21.42 11.10
N LEU A 504 -6.96 21.64 9.97
CA LEU A 504 -5.70 22.39 9.97
C LEU A 504 -6.00 23.81 10.47
N GLU A 505 -5.25 24.27 11.46
CA GLU A 505 -5.35 25.66 11.89
C GLU A 505 -4.96 26.55 10.70
N ALA A 506 -5.87 27.44 10.31
CA ALA A 506 -5.52 28.53 9.41
C ALA A 506 -4.57 29.45 10.18
N SER A 507 -3.27 29.17 10.15
CA SER A 507 -2.28 30.19 10.48
C SER A 507 -2.59 31.37 9.57
N SER A 508 -3.06 32.46 10.14
CA SER A 508 -3.37 33.70 9.45
C SER A 508 -2.21 34.04 8.52
N CYS A 509 -2.38 33.83 7.22
CA CYS A 509 -1.52 34.41 6.21
C CYS A 509 -1.52 35.90 6.49
N CYS A 510 -0.40 36.43 6.98
CA CYS A 510 -0.24 37.85 7.23
C CYS A 510 -0.57 38.56 5.90
N PRO A 511 -1.61 39.41 5.84
CA PRO A 511 -1.89 40.14 4.62
C PRO A 511 -0.71 41.08 4.38
N ILE A 512 0.03 40.85 3.29
CA ILE A 512 1.01 41.80 2.75
C ILE A 512 0.22 42.99 2.21
N ALA A 513 -0.29 43.83 3.11
CA ALA A 513 -1.06 45.01 2.75
C ALA A 513 -1.03 46.07 3.86
N SER A 514 0.14 46.32 4.45
CA SER A 514 0.40 47.56 5.20
C SER A 514 1.84 47.61 5.69
N CYS A 515 2.78 47.92 4.80
CA CYS A 515 4.02 48.62 5.14
C CYS A 515 4.55 49.27 3.86
N GLY A 516 4.06 50.46 3.56
CA GLY A 516 4.75 51.37 2.66
C GLY A 516 5.98 51.91 3.37
N CYS A 517 7.16 51.51 2.91
CA CYS A 517 8.36 52.33 3.02
C CYS A 517 9.35 51.87 1.95
N GLY A 518 9.67 52.79 1.04
CA GLY A 518 10.58 52.58 -0.07
C GLY A 518 12.02 52.32 0.38
N ILE A 519 12.63 51.41 -0.36
CA ILE A 519 14.03 51.28 -0.77
C ILE A 519 14.89 52.54 -0.48
N SER A 520 15.92 52.41 0.38
CA SER A 520 17.33 52.60 -0.01
C SER A 520 18.32 52.23 1.11
N CYS A 521 19.21 51.29 0.79
CA CYS A 521 20.59 51.02 1.25
C CYS A 521 21.09 51.43 2.66
N MET A 522 21.70 50.46 3.36
CA MET A 522 23.14 50.51 3.63
C MET A 522 23.75 49.14 3.96
N LEU A 523 24.88 48.87 3.29
CA LEU A 523 25.84 47.80 3.48
C LEU A 523 26.61 47.94 4.81
N ALA A 524 26.94 46.83 5.46
CA ALA A 524 28.24 46.64 6.13
C ALA A 524 28.46 45.18 6.55
N ALA A 525 29.51 44.57 6.00
CA ALA A 525 30.06 43.27 6.37
C ALA A 525 30.74 43.29 7.75
N PRO A 526 31.01 42.13 8.39
CA PRO A 526 32.11 42.00 9.34
C PRO A 526 33.34 41.37 8.66
N ARG A 527 34.45 42.10 8.72
CA ARG A 527 35.80 41.65 8.40
C ARG A 527 36.35 40.72 9.49
N GLN A 528 37.18 39.77 9.04
CA GLN A 528 38.14 39.01 9.84
C GLN A 528 39.11 39.92 10.61
N ALA A 529 39.59 39.44 11.76
CA ALA A 529 40.84 39.87 12.37
C ALA A 529 41.71 38.63 12.69
N MET A 530 42.91 38.60 12.12
CA MET A 530 43.98 37.65 12.42
C MET A 530 44.75 38.05 13.70
N GLY A 531 45.15 37.03 14.47
CA GLY A 531 46.52 36.84 14.94
C GLY A 531 47.00 37.53 16.23
N SER A 532 47.43 36.73 17.22
CA SER A 532 48.77 36.83 17.84
C SER A 532 48.99 35.78 18.95
N ARG A 533 49.93 34.87 18.68
CA ARG A 533 50.89 34.13 19.55
C ARG A 533 50.89 34.39 21.08
N ARG A 534 50.93 33.30 21.89
CA ARG A 534 52.13 32.69 22.56
C ARG A 534 51.78 31.74 23.72
N ARG A 535 52.72 30.79 23.96
CA ARG A 535 52.95 29.84 25.09
C ARG A 535 52.27 28.47 24.94
N SER A 536 52.88 27.34 25.27
CA SER A 536 54.29 26.94 25.49
C SER A 536 54.28 25.41 25.50
N THR A 537 55.28 24.82 24.86
CA THR A 537 55.65 23.39 24.89
C THR A 537 55.96 22.90 26.30
N THR A 538 55.48 21.70 26.69
CA THR A 538 56.25 20.56 27.27
C THR A 538 55.32 19.47 27.80
N ALA A 539 55.71 18.20 27.60
CA ALA A 539 55.03 16.94 27.94
C ALA A 539 53.85 16.61 27.00
N LEU A 540 53.84 15.54 26.20
CA LEU A 540 54.33 14.20 26.44
C LEU A 540 55.04 13.63 25.20
N ALA A 541 56.34 13.44 25.31
CA ALA A 541 57.09 12.43 24.58
C ALA A 541 57.55 11.41 25.62
N LEU A 542 56.65 10.51 26.05
CA LEU A 542 57.01 9.35 26.88
C LEU A 542 55.91 8.27 26.88
N ALA A 543 55.52 7.77 25.71
CA ALA A 543 54.73 6.53 25.61
C ALA A 543 54.81 5.84 24.23
N SER A 544 55.75 6.21 23.36
CA SER A 544 55.80 5.72 21.98
C SER A 544 56.58 4.41 21.78
N LEU A 545 56.84 3.59 22.81
CA LEU A 545 57.69 2.41 22.62
C LEU A 545 57.40 1.14 23.44
N LEU A 546 56.21 0.99 24.02
CA LEU A 546 55.86 -0.25 24.77
C LEU A 546 54.46 -0.84 24.50
N CYS A 547 53.84 -0.53 23.35
CA CYS A 547 52.67 -1.28 22.84
C CYS A 547 52.89 -1.78 21.40
N LEU A 548 54.08 -2.34 21.15
CA LEU A 548 54.33 -3.25 20.02
C LEU A 548 53.84 -4.67 20.32
N TYR A 549 52.71 -4.83 21.02
CA TYR A 549 51.95 -6.08 21.10
C TYR A 549 50.49 -5.70 21.37
N HIS A 550 49.62 -6.00 20.41
CA HIS A 550 48.19 -5.60 20.30
C HIS A 550 47.90 -4.24 19.65
N ALA A 551 48.24 -4.13 18.36
CA ALA A 551 47.43 -3.33 17.44
C ALA A 551 46.47 -4.28 16.69
N PRO A 552 45.14 -4.15 16.84
CA PRO A 552 44.21 -4.80 15.94
C PRO A 552 44.35 -4.16 14.55
N ARG A 553 44.55 -4.99 13.53
CA ARG A 553 44.41 -4.59 12.13
C ARG A 553 43.00 -4.02 11.95
N GLY A 554 42.89 -2.74 11.59
CA GLY A 554 41.61 -2.03 11.51
C GLY A 554 41.46 -1.29 10.20
N ALA A 555 40.29 -1.50 9.58
CA ALA A 555 39.70 -0.85 8.40
C ALA A 555 40.31 -1.19 7.02
N PHE A 556 39.50 -1.81 6.15
CA PHE A 556 39.71 -1.76 4.70
C PHE A 556 38.93 -0.56 4.13
N SER A 557 39.61 0.58 4.01
CA SER A 557 39.17 1.69 3.17
C SER A 557 39.40 1.34 1.70
N LEU A 558 38.36 1.31 0.86
CA LEU A 558 38.57 1.21 -0.60
C LEU A 558 38.98 2.59 -1.12
N SER A 559 40.17 2.68 -1.71
CA SER A 559 40.64 3.88 -2.41
C SER A 559 41.38 3.54 -3.70
N PHE A 560 41.16 4.32 -4.75
CA PHE A 560 41.95 4.28 -5.98
C PHE A 560 42.16 5.68 -6.54
N SER A 561 43.19 5.83 -7.35
CA SER A 561 43.47 7.03 -8.13
C SER A 561 43.96 6.61 -9.51
N LEU A 562 43.28 7.09 -10.54
CA LEU A 562 43.52 6.77 -11.94
C LEU A 562 43.88 8.05 -12.70
N ASP A 563 44.99 8.00 -13.42
CA ASP A 563 45.37 9.01 -14.42
C ASP A 563 45.27 8.35 -15.79
N PHE A 564 44.39 8.85 -16.65
CA PHE A 564 44.16 8.25 -17.96
C PHE A 564 45.27 8.58 -18.97
N SER A 565 46.27 9.38 -18.59
CA SER A 565 47.55 9.49 -19.30
C SER A 565 48.36 8.20 -19.25
N ASP A 566 48.15 7.36 -18.22
CA ASP A 566 48.78 6.05 -18.09
C ASP A 566 47.96 4.98 -18.84
N ALA A 567 48.60 4.25 -19.75
CA ALA A 567 48.00 3.14 -20.47
C ALA A 567 47.50 1.99 -19.55
N GLY A 568 48.07 1.87 -18.34
CA GLY A 568 47.69 0.86 -17.35
C GLY A 568 46.34 1.12 -16.65
N ALA A 569 45.86 2.37 -16.65
CA ALA A 569 44.63 2.77 -15.96
C ALA A 569 43.38 2.05 -16.49
N GLY A 570 43.40 1.61 -17.76
CA GLY A 570 42.28 0.89 -18.36
C GLY A 570 42.00 -0.49 -17.77
N SER A 571 43.00 -1.12 -17.14
CA SER A 571 42.81 -2.44 -16.51
C SER A 571 41.78 -2.43 -15.37
N SER A 572 41.62 -1.29 -14.69
CA SER A 572 40.74 -1.10 -13.53
C SER A 572 39.32 -0.64 -13.89
N ILE A 573 39.04 -0.40 -15.17
CA ILE A 573 37.76 0.11 -15.67
C ILE A 573 37.07 -0.92 -16.55
N ILE A 574 35.75 -1.02 -16.42
CA ILE A 574 34.85 -1.73 -17.33
C ILE A 574 34.13 -0.67 -18.17
N VAL A 575 34.29 -0.74 -19.50
CA VAL A 575 33.62 0.13 -20.47
C VAL A 575 32.46 -0.60 -21.14
N GLY A 576 31.40 0.14 -21.46
CA GLY A 576 30.20 -0.32 -22.14
C GLY A 576 29.67 0.79 -23.08
N GLY A 577 28.92 0.39 -24.11
CA GLY A 577 28.51 1.30 -25.18
C GLY A 577 29.69 1.86 -25.99
N ASP A 578 29.63 3.15 -26.33
CA ASP A 578 30.66 3.82 -27.15
C ASP A 578 31.80 4.46 -26.32
N ALA A 579 31.95 4.02 -25.05
CA ALA A 579 33.02 4.48 -24.17
C ALA A 579 34.38 3.91 -24.59
N LEU A 580 35.40 4.75 -24.72
CA LEU A 580 36.73 4.35 -25.15
C LEU A 580 37.80 4.91 -24.22
N ILE A 581 38.74 4.07 -23.78
CA ILE A 581 39.94 4.51 -23.07
C ILE A 581 41.01 4.77 -24.11
N ARG A 582 41.32 6.05 -24.36
CA ARG A 582 42.33 6.50 -25.31
C ARG A 582 43.22 7.53 -24.61
N PRO A 583 44.42 7.14 -24.12
CA PRO A 583 45.29 8.05 -23.41
C PRO A 583 45.49 9.37 -24.18
N PRO A 584 45.34 10.53 -23.52
CA PRO A 584 45.29 10.72 -22.07
C PRO A 584 43.87 10.74 -21.44
N THR A 585 42.83 10.22 -22.11
CA THR A 585 41.44 10.34 -21.63
C THR A 585 40.64 9.04 -21.64
N LEU A 586 39.70 8.93 -20.71
CA LEU A 586 38.50 8.11 -20.87
C LEU A 586 37.44 8.93 -21.60
N GLN A 587 37.18 8.57 -22.85
CA GLN A 587 36.25 9.27 -23.75
C GLN A 587 34.85 8.68 -23.61
N LEU A 588 33.90 9.54 -23.30
CA LEU A 588 32.47 9.22 -23.24
C LEU A 588 31.76 10.05 -24.31
N THR A 589 31.04 9.35 -25.19
CA THR A 589 30.28 9.93 -26.29
C THR A 589 28.81 9.49 -26.18
N LYS A 590 28.18 9.05 -27.26
CA LYS A 590 26.79 8.59 -27.25
C LYS A 590 26.67 7.25 -26.51
N ASN A 591 25.63 7.10 -25.70
CA ASN A 591 25.29 5.84 -25.01
C ASN A 591 26.49 5.19 -24.28
N SER A 592 27.39 6.01 -23.73
CA SER A 592 28.65 5.54 -23.14
C SER A 592 28.48 5.26 -21.65
N ARG A 593 29.08 4.16 -21.17
CA ARG A 593 29.14 3.83 -19.74
C ARG A 593 30.52 3.31 -19.37
N ALA A 594 31.07 3.79 -18.26
CA ALA A 594 32.34 3.33 -17.72
C ALA A 594 32.23 3.19 -16.21
N SER A 595 32.69 2.08 -15.64
CA SER A 595 32.59 1.82 -14.19
C SER A 595 33.85 1.20 -13.64
N TYR A 596 34.13 1.42 -12.35
CA TYR A 596 35.22 0.75 -11.66
C TYR A 596 34.96 -0.76 -11.60
N ARG A 597 35.99 -1.57 -11.89
CA ARG A 597 35.87 -3.02 -12.08
C ARG A 597 35.39 -3.76 -10.82
N HIS A 598 35.72 -3.26 -9.64
CA HIS A 598 35.40 -3.91 -8.38
C HIS A 598 34.19 -3.25 -7.70
N LYS A 599 33.43 -4.06 -6.99
CA LYS A 599 32.31 -3.60 -6.16
C LYS A 599 32.82 -2.66 -5.05
N VAL A 600 32.07 -1.60 -4.77
CA VAL A 600 32.37 -0.61 -3.74
C VAL A 600 31.40 -0.80 -2.57
N PRO A 601 31.87 -1.25 -1.40
CA PRO A 601 31.05 -1.31 -0.19
C PRO A 601 30.68 0.12 0.25
N LEU A 602 29.39 0.39 0.44
CA LEU A 602 28.88 1.71 0.89
C LEU A 602 28.22 1.66 2.26
N TRP A 603 27.66 0.53 2.67
CA TRP A 603 27.13 0.34 4.02
C TRP A 603 27.03 -1.14 4.35
N ASN A 604 26.95 -1.46 5.64
CA ASN A 604 26.86 -2.84 6.14
C ASN A 604 25.46 -3.10 6.69
N GLY A 605 24.77 -4.12 6.17
CA GLY A 605 23.41 -4.47 6.57
C GLY A 605 23.28 -5.06 7.96
N ALA A 606 24.35 -5.66 8.49
CA ALA A 606 24.38 -6.25 9.83
C ALA A 606 24.66 -5.20 10.92
N THR A 607 25.56 -4.24 10.67
CA THR A 607 25.91 -3.18 11.65
C THR A 607 25.10 -1.90 11.46
N GLY A 608 24.54 -1.69 10.26
CA GLY A 608 23.85 -0.46 9.88
C GLY A 608 24.79 0.72 9.60
N GLU A 609 26.11 0.53 9.68
CA GLU A 609 27.14 1.55 9.44
C GLU A 609 27.23 1.91 7.96
N VAL A 610 27.40 3.21 7.67
CA VAL A 610 27.46 3.76 6.30
C VAL A 610 28.82 4.43 6.09
N ALA A 611 29.48 4.13 4.96
CA ALA A 611 30.73 4.78 4.58
C ALA A 611 30.50 6.26 4.26
N SER A 612 31.39 7.09 4.78
CA SER A 612 31.69 8.37 4.13
C SER A 612 32.62 8.12 2.94
N PHE A 613 32.38 8.80 1.82
CA PHE A 613 33.23 8.72 0.64
C PHE A 613 33.55 10.10 0.06
N ALA A 614 34.68 10.17 -0.63
CA ALA A 614 35.07 11.32 -1.43
C ALA A 614 35.56 10.83 -2.79
N THR A 615 35.14 11.50 -3.85
CA THR A 615 35.66 11.27 -5.20
C THR A 615 35.94 12.61 -5.86
N ALA A 616 37.04 12.65 -6.60
CA ALA A 616 37.43 13.82 -7.39
C ALA A 616 37.83 13.38 -8.79
N PHE A 617 37.36 14.08 -9.80
CA PHE A 617 37.71 13.82 -11.18
C PHE A 617 37.87 15.12 -11.97
N SER A 618 38.80 15.09 -12.92
CA SER A 618 39.01 16.19 -13.86
C SER A 618 38.52 15.78 -15.24
N PHE A 619 37.83 16.70 -15.91
CA PHE A 619 37.21 16.42 -17.20
C PHE A 619 37.12 17.67 -18.08
N GLN A 620 36.99 17.43 -19.38
CA GLN A 620 36.80 18.47 -20.38
C GLN A 620 35.62 18.09 -21.27
N ILE A 621 34.78 19.06 -21.60
CA ILE A 621 33.68 18.89 -22.55
C ILE A 621 34.04 19.64 -23.83
N THR A 622 34.07 18.93 -24.95
CA THR A 622 34.32 19.50 -26.27
C THR A 622 33.03 19.45 -27.09
N PRO A 623 32.39 20.61 -27.37
CA PRO A 623 31.23 20.67 -28.25
C PRO A 623 31.62 20.29 -29.69
N ASP A 624 30.75 19.59 -30.40
CA ASP A 624 30.96 19.31 -31.82
C ASP A 624 30.68 20.57 -32.67
N LYS A 625 31.67 20.98 -33.49
CA LYS A 625 31.67 22.25 -34.22
C LYS A 625 30.62 22.33 -35.34
N ASP A 626 30.12 21.19 -35.79
CA ASP A 626 29.18 21.08 -36.92
C ASP A 626 27.71 21.00 -36.49
N SER A 627 27.42 21.21 -35.20
CA SER A 627 26.09 21.03 -34.62
C SER A 627 25.28 22.35 -34.61
N PRO A 628 24.02 22.36 -35.10
CA PRO A 628 23.21 23.57 -35.09
C PRO A 628 22.84 24.00 -33.65
N PRO A 629 22.77 25.32 -33.36
CA PRO A 629 22.63 25.88 -32.00
C PRO A 629 21.29 25.60 -31.28
N GLN A 630 20.44 24.72 -31.81
CA GLN A 630 19.11 24.40 -31.26
C GLN A 630 18.93 22.92 -30.86
N GLN A 631 19.99 22.11 -30.80
CA GLN A 631 19.87 20.72 -30.31
C GLN A 631 20.07 20.61 -28.78
N PRO A 632 19.46 19.60 -28.12
CA PRO A 632 19.62 19.35 -26.69
C PRO A 632 21.09 19.10 -26.36
N GLY A 633 21.65 19.89 -25.47
CA GLY A 633 23.06 19.84 -25.08
C GLY A 633 23.47 18.55 -24.38
N ASP A 634 24.78 18.34 -24.35
CA ASP A 634 25.44 17.13 -23.86
C ASP A 634 25.26 16.92 -22.35
N ARG A 635 24.96 15.67 -21.98
CA ARG A 635 24.76 15.25 -20.58
C ARG A 635 25.74 14.14 -20.19
N MET A 636 26.53 14.43 -19.17
CA MET A 636 27.41 13.46 -18.50
C MET A 636 27.02 13.36 -17.02
N ALA A 637 27.06 12.16 -16.46
CA ALA A 637 26.83 11.94 -15.04
C ALA A 637 27.89 11.04 -14.39
N PHE A 638 28.30 11.40 -13.18
CA PHE A 638 28.92 10.47 -12.24
C PHE A 638 27.81 9.74 -11.47
N PHE A 639 27.85 8.41 -11.38
CA PHE A 639 26.80 7.61 -10.75
C PHE A 639 27.32 6.63 -9.70
N LEU A 640 26.46 6.34 -8.73
CA LEU A 640 26.50 5.16 -7.86
C LEU A 640 25.25 4.32 -8.16
N GLY A 641 25.39 3.02 -8.38
CA GLY A 641 24.27 2.16 -8.78
C GLY A 641 24.53 0.66 -8.59
N HIS A 642 23.60 -0.18 -9.05
CA HIS A 642 23.72 -1.64 -8.92
C HIS A 642 25.01 -2.19 -9.57
N PHE A 643 25.68 -3.14 -8.89
CA PHE A 643 26.83 -3.89 -9.41
C PHE A 643 26.40 -5.29 -9.87
N PRO A 644 26.84 -5.80 -11.03
CA PRO A 644 27.66 -5.14 -12.05
C PRO A 644 26.87 -4.06 -12.79
N SER A 645 27.58 -3.06 -13.32
CA SER A 645 27.01 -2.02 -14.16
C SER A 645 26.58 -2.60 -15.52
N VAL A 646 25.29 -2.93 -15.71
CA VAL A 646 24.75 -3.54 -16.95
C VAL A 646 24.47 -2.48 -18.03
N ASP A 647 24.70 -2.79 -19.31
CA ASP A 647 24.44 -1.88 -20.44
C ASP A 647 22.94 -1.52 -20.57
N VAL A 648 22.65 -0.24 -20.86
CA VAL A 648 21.28 0.27 -21.06
C VAL A 648 20.84 -0.01 -22.52
N PRO A 649 19.62 -0.54 -22.76
CA PRO A 649 19.12 -0.81 -24.12
C PRO A 649 19.07 0.43 -25.02
N ARG A 650 19.44 0.25 -26.29
CA ARG A 650 19.69 1.27 -27.34
C ARG A 650 18.51 2.18 -27.77
N SER A 651 17.38 2.21 -27.06
CA SER A 651 16.16 2.89 -27.53
C SER A 651 15.66 4.00 -26.60
N SER A 652 16.35 5.15 -26.55
CA SER A 652 15.68 6.43 -26.24
C SER A 652 16.58 7.63 -26.49
N SER A 653 16.12 8.54 -27.34
CA SER A 653 16.73 9.79 -27.74
C SER A 653 16.53 10.94 -26.74
N SER A 654 16.32 10.66 -25.46
CA SER A 654 16.14 11.70 -24.43
C SER A 654 16.58 11.18 -23.07
N GLY A 655 17.75 11.66 -22.63
CA GLY A 655 18.17 11.62 -21.23
C GLY A 655 18.66 10.26 -20.73
N LEU A 656 19.74 10.33 -19.96
CA LEU A 656 20.34 9.24 -19.22
C LEU A 656 19.28 8.59 -18.28
N ARG A 657 18.53 7.58 -18.74
CA ARG A 657 17.69 6.79 -17.83
C ARG A 657 18.59 5.87 -17.02
N LEU A 658 19.17 6.46 -15.99
CA LEU A 658 19.78 5.76 -14.88
C LEU A 658 18.70 4.83 -14.30
N GLY A 659 18.94 3.52 -14.31
CA GLY A 659 18.00 2.50 -13.85
C GLY A 659 17.52 2.69 -12.39
N PRO A 660 16.62 1.83 -11.90
CA PRO A 660 16.16 1.88 -10.51
C PRO A 660 17.36 1.77 -9.54
N ALA A 661 17.29 2.50 -8.41
CA ALA A 661 18.36 2.58 -7.41
C ALA A 661 19.70 3.15 -7.93
N ILE A 662 19.68 4.41 -8.41
CA ILE A 662 20.87 5.20 -8.74
C ILE A 662 20.87 6.56 -8.02
N VAL A 663 22.05 6.97 -7.56
CA VAL A 663 22.37 8.34 -7.17
C VAL A 663 23.39 8.88 -8.17
N ALA A 664 23.12 10.03 -8.77
CA ALA A 664 23.99 10.61 -9.79
C ALA A 664 24.18 12.12 -9.63
N VAL A 665 25.33 12.59 -10.11
CA VAL A 665 25.66 14.00 -10.26
C VAL A 665 25.74 14.28 -11.75
N GLU A 666 24.77 15.03 -12.28
CA GLU A 666 24.66 15.33 -13.70
C GLU A 666 25.21 16.72 -14.04
N PHE A 667 25.94 16.79 -15.16
CA PHE A 667 26.45 18.01 -15.76
C PHE A 667 25.75 18.21 -17.12
N ASP A 668 24.97 19.29 -17.24
CA ASP A 668 24.13 19.59 -18.42
C ASP A 668 24.62 20.88 -19.10
N THR A 669 25.17 20.74 -20.31
CA THR A 669 25.69 21.89 -21.07
C THR A 669 24.59 22.71 -21.75
N PHE A 670 23.39 22.16 -21.95
CA PHE A 670 22.27 22.89 -22.55
C PHE A 670 21.75 23.99 -21.63
N LEU A 671 21.50 23.61 -20.38
CA LEU A 671 21.01 24.53 -19.35
C LEU A 671 22.14 25.20 -18.57
N ASN A 672 23.40 24.85 -18.90
CA ASN A 672 24.61 25.27 -18.20
C ASN A 672 24.48 25.11 -16.68
N HIS A 673 24.00 23.95 -16.22
CA HIS A 673 23.85 23.64 -14.79
C HIS A 673 24.44 22.29 -14.45
N PHE A 674 24.68 22.06 -13.17
CA PHE A 674 24.88 20.72 -12.63
C PHE A 674 23.91 20.47 -11.48
N ARG A 675 23.55 19.21 -11.26
CA ARG A 675 22.49 18.81 -10.33
C ARG A 675 22.74 17.44 -9.71
N ILE A 676 22.18 17.22 -8.53
CA ILE A 676 22.14 15.93 -7.85
C ILE A 676 20.80 15.28 -8.15
N ASP A 677 20.84 14.14 -8.84
CA ASP A 677 19.67 13.35 -9.20
C ASP A 677 19.66 12.05 -8.38
N ILE A 678 18.61 11.86 -7.58
CA ILE A 678 18.37 10.65 -6.80
C ILE A 678 17.16 9.97 -7.42
N SER A 679 17.29 8.71 -7.82
CA SER A 679 16.21 7.89 -8.39
C SER A 679 15.40 8.59 -9.50
N SER A 680 15.86 8.44 -10.75
CA SER A 680 15.23 8.66 -12.07
C SER A 680 14.17 9.76 -12.34
N ALA A 681 13.78 10.65 -11.41
CA ALA A 681 12.70 11.60 -11.69
C ALA A 681 12.63 12.91 -10.90
N ASN A 682 13.51 13.23 -9.94
CA ASN A 682 13.51 14.58 -9.35
C ASN A 682 14.88 15.05 -8.88
N SER A 683 15.38 16.13 -9.48
CA SER A 683 16.62 16.78 -9.06
C SER A 683 16.46 17.33 -7.66
N THR A 684 17.25 16.81 -6.73
CA THR A 684 17.13 17.14 -5.31
C THR A 684 17.76 18.51 -5.01
N ALA A 685 18.74 18.90 -5.83
CA ALA A 685 19.34 20.23 -5.83
C ALA A 685 20.08 20.51 -7.16
N SER A 686 20.09 21.76 -7.62
CA SER A 686 20.78 22.19 -8.85
C SER A 686 21.43 23.56 -8.70
N ALA A 687 22.50 23.83 -9.47
CA ALA A 687 23.16 25.13 -9.52
C ALA A 687 23.49 25.53 -10.98
N HIS A 688 23.09 26.75 -11.37
CA HIS A 688 23.37 27.31 -12.70
C HIS A 688 24.76 27.94 -12.74
N THR A 689 25.58 27.51 -13.70
CA THR A 689 26.96 27.98 -13.88
C THR A 689 27.06 29.31 -14.63
N THR A 690 25.96 29.80 -15.22
CA THR A 690 25.89 31.12 -15.89
C THR A 690 25.60 32.27 -14.94
N ALA A 691 25.12 32.00 -13.72
CA ALA A 691 24.55 33.03 -12.84
C ALA A 691 25.58 33.82 -12.01
N ALA A 692 26.76 33.24 -11.74
CA ALA A 692 27.73 33.83 -10.80
C ALA A 692 28.97 34.45 -11.48
N TRP A 693 29.44 33.88 -12.60
CA TRP A 693 30.67 34.32 -13.26
C TRP A 693 30.50 34.31 -14.80
N PRO A 694 30.33 35.48 -15.45
CA PRO A 694 30.16 35.57 -16.89
C PRO A 694 31.35 34.95 -17.64
N GLY A 695 31.09 34.03 -18.57
CA GLY A 695 32.11 33.37 -19.39
C GLY A 695 32.84 32.20 -18.73
N LYS A 696 32.45 31.76 -17.51
CA LYS A 696 33.02 30.60 -16.82
C LYS A 696 31.96 29.52 -16.55
N ASN A 697 31.49 28.87 -17.62
CA ASN A 697 30.38 27.90 -17.60
C ASN A 697 30.79 26.52 -18.15
N LEU A 698 29.89 25.54 -18.15
CA LEU A 698 30.17 24.17 -18.62
C LEU A 698 30.54 24.06 -20.12
N THR A 699 30.32 25.12 -20.90
CA THR A 699 30.70 25.20 -22.32
C THR A 699 32.11 25.78 -22.55
N THR A 700 32.80 26.23 -21.50
CA THR A 700 34.20 26.66 -21.63
C THR A 700 35.06 25.44 -21.92
N SER A 701 35.87 25.48 -22.98
CA SER A 701 36.82 24.40 -23.32
C SER A 701 37.99 24.27 -22.33
N SER A 702 37.84 24.75 -21.10
CA SER A 702 38.80 24.59 -20.01
C SER A 702 38.64 23.24 -19.32
N VAL A 703 39.69 22.79 -18.65
CA VAL A 703 39.62 21.61 -17.77
C VAL A 703 38.85 21.99 -16.52
N MET A 704 37.85 21.17 -16.18
CA MET A 704 37.01 21.32 -15.01
C MET A 704 37.38 20.27 -13.96
N GLU A 705 37.27 20.64 -12.69
CA GLU A 705 37.51 19.74 -11.56
C GLU A 705 36.24 19.62 -10.72
N ALA A 706 35.72 18.40 -10.60
CA ALA A 706 34.56 18.10 -9.76
C ALA A 706 34.99 17.26 -8.56
N THR A 707 34.53 17.67 -7.38
CA THR A 707 34.68 16.92 -6.13
C THR A 707 33.30 16.61 -5.56
N VAL A 708 33.03 15.32 -5.33
CA VAL A 708 31.79 14.84 -4.70
C VAL A 708 32.15 14.20 -3.37
N LYS A 709 31.53 14.69 -2.28
CA LYS A 709 31.76 14.18 -0.91
C LYS A 709 30.45 13.79 -0.27
N TYR A 710 30.41 12.60 0.31
CA TYR A 710 29.31 12.13 1.14
C TYR A 710 29.77 11.99 2.59
N GLN A 711 29.06 12.65 3.50
CA GLN A 711 29.24 12.49 4.94
C GLN A 711 28.09 11.66 5.50
N SER A 712 28.40 10.49 6.06
CA SER A 712 27.41 9.56 6.59
C SER A 712 26.69 10.09 7.82
N ASP A 713 27.40 10.77 8.73
CA ASP A 713 26.84 11.32 9.98
C ASP A 713 25.70 12.32 9.72
N SER A 714 25.90 13.21 8.75
CA SER A 714 24.92 14.25 8.38
C SER A 714 24.05 13.86 7.18
N ARG A 715 24.27 12.68 6.59
CA ARG A 715 23.64 12.21 5.33
C ARG A 715 23.73 13.22 4.20
N MET A 716 24.82 13.98 4.12
CA MET A 716 24.93 15.10 3.18
C MET A 716 25.84 14.75 2.02
N LEU A 717 25.32 14.85 0.80
CA LEU A 717 26.08 14.77 -0.45
C LEU A 717 26.37 16.19 -0.95
N ALA A 718 27.64 16.57 -0.99
CA ALA A 718 28.09 17.88 -1.45
C ALA A 718 28.92 17.73 -2.72
N VAL A 719 28.63 18.56 -3.72
CA VAL A 719 29.37 18.63 -4.98
C VAL A 719 29.96 20.02 -5.11
N ALA A 720 31.26 20.07 -5.37
CA ALA A 720 31.99 21.29 -5.70
C ALA A 720 32.55 21.14 -7.12
N LEU A 721 32.25 22.11 -7.99
CA LEU A 721 32.73 22.18 -9.36
C LEU A 721 33.58 23.43 -9.53
N LEU A 722 34.82 23.26 -9.97
CA LEU A 722 35.77 24.34 -10.25
C LEU A 722 35.93 24.49 -11.76
N ILE A 723 35.63 25.67 -12.28
CA ILE A 723 35.79 26.03 -13.70
C ILE A 723 36.68 27.28 -13.78
N ASP A 724 37.92 27.13 -14.25
CA ASP A 724 38.86 28.27 -14.41
C ASP A 724 38.95 29.16 -13.15
N GLY A 725 39.06 28.55 -11.96
CA GLY A 725 39.11 29.25 -10.67
C GLY A 725 37.77 29.73 -10.10
N ALA A 726 36.66 29.60 -10.83
CA ALA A 726 35.31 29.85 -10.33
C ALA A 726 34.73 28.60 -9.66
N LEU A 727 34.35 28.72 -8.39
CA LEU A 727 33.81 27.63 -7.58
C LEU A 727 32.27 27.67 -7.55
N TYR A 728 31.65 26.55 -7.93
CA TYR A 728 30.22 26.32 -7.84
C TYR A 728 29.95 25.16 -6.88
N GLN A 729 28.92 25.29 -6.03
CA GLN A 729 28.60 24.28 -5.03
C GLN A 729 27.10 23.98 -5.00
N VAL A 730 26.78 22.70 -4.82
CA VAL A 730 25.42 22.23 -4.52
C VAL A 730 25.51 21.13 -3.47
N ASN A 731 24.52 21.06 -2.59
CA ASN A 731 24.42 19.98 -1.62
C ASN A 731 22.98 19.46 -1.56
N ALA A 732 22.84 18.20 -1.16
CA ALA A 732 21.55 17.57 -0.91
C ALA A 732 21.69 16.58 0.25
N THR A 733 20.60 16.39 0.99
CA THR A 733 20.54 15.32 2.00
C THR A 733 20.11 14.02 1.32
N VAL A 734 20.96 13.00 1.37
CA VAL A 734 20.78 11.71 0.67
C VAL A 734 20.96 10.56 1.66
N ASP A 735 19.94 9.73 1.83
CA ASP A 735 20.05 8.50 2.60
C ASP A 735 20.45 7.34 1.68
N LEU A 736 21.75 7.04 1.59
CA LEU A 736 22.26 6.04 0.63
C LEU A 736 21.66 4.64 0.87
N ARG A 737 21.31 4.28 2.10
CA ARG A 737 20.73 2.97 2.45
C ARG A 737 19.34 2.74 1.87
N ARG A 738 18.58 3.82 1.66
CA ARG A 738 17.24 3.75 1.05
C ARG A 738 17.28 3.65 -0.46
N ASN A 739 18.39 4.08 -1.07
CA ASN A 739 18.47 4.32 -2.50
C ASN A 739 19.46 3.40 -3.22
N LEU A 740 20.39 2.76 -2.50
CA LEU A 740 21.46 1.94 -3.06
C LEU A 740 21.68 0.65 -2.24
N PRO A 741 22.04 -0.47 -2.89
CA PRO A 741 22.42 -1.71 -2.20
C PRO A 741 23.71 -1.51 -1.37
N GLU A 742 24.03 -2.49 -0.50
CA GLU A 742 25.22 -2.48 0.37
C GLU A 742 26.53 -2.32 -0.42
N GLU A 743 26.60 -2.93 -1.59
CA GLU A 743 27.74 -2.88 -2.51
C GLU A 743 27.29 -2.33 -3.88
N VAL A 744 28.00 -1.32 -4.39
CA VAL A 744 27.61 -0.60 -5.61
C VAL A 744 28.70 -0.61 -6.68
N ALA A 745 28.29 -0.29 -7.90
CA ALA A 745 29.17 0.18 -8.97
C ALA A 745 29.28 1.71 -8.90
N VAL A 746 30.49 2.24 -9.02
CA VAL A 746 30.76 3.68 -9.21
C VAL A 746 31.32 3.90 -10.60
N GLY A 747 30.88 4.96 -11.28
CA GLY A 747 31.27 5.17 -12.67
C GLY A 747 30.70 6.43 -13.31
N PHE A 748 30.90 6.54 -14.62
CA PHE A 748 30.43 7.63 -15.46
C PHE A 748 29.51 7.11 -16.55
N SER A 749 28.55 7.92 -16.96
CA SER A 749 27.75 7.65 -18.14
C SER A 749 27.45 8.95 -18.89
N ALA A 750 27.33 8.84 -20.22
CA ALA A 750 27.02 9.96 -21.09
C ALA A 750 25.98 9.57 -22.14
N ALA A 751 25.08 10.50 -22.43
CA ALA A 751 24.03 10.36 -23.44
C ALA A 751 24.05 11.59 -24.33
N THR A 752 24.89 11.58 -25.37
CA THR A 752 25.00 12.72 -26.31
C THR A 752 24.54 12.39 -27.72
N PHE A 753 24.12 13.43 -28.44
CA PHE A 753 23.96 13.43 -29.89
C PHE A 753 25.04 14.30 -30.59
N ALA A 754 25.84 15.11 -29.87
CA ALA A 754 26.68 16.14 -30.49
C ALA A 754 27.88 16.70 -29.64
N GLY A 755 28.55 15.88 -28.83
CA GLY A 755 29.78 16.30 -28.13
C GLY A 755 30.51 15.20 -27.37
N MET A 756 31.79 15.47 -27.05
CA MET A 756 32.72 14.51 -26.45
C MET A 756 33.12 14.94 -25.03
N HIS A 757 32.98 14.01 -24.07
CA HIS A 757 33.43 14.18 -22.70
C HIS A 757 34.70 13.37 -22.46
N GLY A 758 35.81 14.06 -22.14
CA GLY A 758 37.07 13.41 -21.79
C GLY A 758 37.33 13.49 -20.29
N ILE A 759 37.31 12.35 -19.58
CA ILE A 759 37.78 12.27 -18.20
C ILE A 759 39.31 12.08 -18.22
N LEU A 760 40.03 12.96 -17.53
CA LEU A 760 41.50 13.01 -17.50
C LEU A 760 42.06 12.28 -16.29
N SER A 761 41.47 12.48 -15.12
CA SER A 761 41.82 11.77 -13.89
C SER A 761 40.60 11.48 -13.03
N TRP A 762 40.66 10.41 -12.23
CA TRP A 762 39.59 10.03 -11.31
C TRP A 762 40.15 9.36 -10.06
N SER A 763 39.78 9.88 -8.90
CA SER A 763 40.08 9.31 -7.59
C SER A 763 38.81 9.03 -6.79
N PHE A 764 38.84 7.99 -5.98
CA PHE A 764 37.76 7.62 -5.07
C PHE A 764 38.36 7.09 -3.76
N GLY A 765 37.75 7.42 -2.62
CA GLY A 765 38.11 6.91 -1.31
C GLY A 765 36.89 6.75 -0.39
N SER A 766 36.84 5.67 0.38
CA SER A 766 35.75 5.32 1.32
C SER A 766 36.28 4.78 2.64
N THR A 767 35.49 4.77 3.71
CA THR A 767 35.98 4.62 5.11
C THR A 767 35.36 3.50 5.96
N LEU A 768 34.83 2.42 5.36
CA LEU A 768 34.17 1.32 6.11
C LEU A 768 35.15 0.44 6.95
N PRO A 769 34.82 0.11 8.22
CA PRO A 769 35.53 -0.92 9.00
C PRO A 769 34.97 -2.34 8.78
N GLU A 770 35.81 -3.38 8.89
CA GLU A 770 35.43 -4.80 8.75
C GLU A 770 34.90 -5.42 10.07
N SER A 771 33.91 -6.31 9.99
CA SER A 771 33.43 -7.14 11.12
C SER A 771 34.31 -8.39 11.30
N LYS A 772 34.77 -8.66 12.52
CA LYS A 772 35.53 -9.88 12.88
C LYS A 772 34.74 -11.15 12.53
N GLN A 773 35.28 -11.98 11.64
CA GLN A 773 34.85 -13.37 11.46
C GLN A 773 35.21 -14.18 12.72
N GLU A 774 34.20 -14.71 13.42
CA GLU A 774 34.39 -15.81 14.35
C GLU A 774 34.66 -17.09 13.54
N ALA A 775 35.79 -17.73 13.81
CA ALA A 775 36.26 -18.92 13.11
C ALA A 775 35.33 -20.12 13.36
N SER A 776 34.92 -20.79 12.29
CA SER A 776 34.29 -22.11 12.33
C SER A 776 35.30 -23.20 12.75
N PRO A 777 34.90 -24.25 13.49
CA PRO A 777 35.79 -25.35 13.85
C PRO A 777 36.12 -26.22 12.63
N GLN A 778 37.36 -26.69 12.54
CA GLN A 778 37.84 -27.58 11.46
C GLN A 778 37.13 -28.95 11.44
N PRO A 779 37.01 -29.61 10.27
CA PRO A 779 36.39 -30.92 10.14
C PRO A 779 37.32 -32.05 10.60
N ALA A 780 36.76 -33.07 11.27
CA ALA A 780 37.43 -34.34 11.51
C ALA A 780 37.36 -35.24 10.25
N ASP A 781 38.44 -36.00 10.02
CA ASP A 781 38.61 -36.89 8.87
C ASP A 781 37.56 -38.02 8.78
N PRO A 782 37.23 -38.51 7.56
CA PRO A 782 36.16 -39.48 7.34
C PRO A 782 36.65 -40.95 7.41
N PRO A 783 35.79 -41.91 7.81
CA PRO A 783 35.96 -43.31 7.44
C PRO A 783 35.22 -43.67 6.14
N LEU A 784 35.84 -44.61 5.43
CA LEU A 784 35.54 -45.17 4.11
C LEU A 784 34.22 -45.99 4.00
N PRO A 785 33.76 -46.29 2.77
CA PRO A 785 32.38 -46.66 2.49
C PRO A 785 32.13 -48.17 2.48
N THR A 786 30.90 -48.57 2.84
CA THR A 786 30.33 -49.86 2.42
C THR A 786 28.88 -49.70 1.97
N SER A 787 28.59 -50.42 0.90
CA SER A 787 27.40 -50.43 0.04
C SER A 787 26.13 -51.01 0.67
N SER A 788 24.96 -50.62 0.13
CA SER A 788 23.89 -51.52 -0.34
C SER A 788 22.49 -50.86 -0.37
N TYR A 789 21.96 -50.73 -1.60
CA TYR A 789 20.54 -50.82 -2.06
C TYR A 789 19.37 -50.13 -1.33
N ASP A 790 18.79 -49.17 -2.08
CA ASP A 790 17.39 -49.08 -2.59
C ASP A 790 16.19 -48.94 -1.62
N HIS A 791 15.58 -47.75 -1.57
CA HIS A 791 14.24 -47.45 -2.12
C HIS A 791 13.68 -46.09 -1.63
N LYS A 792 13.09 -45.36 -2.59
CA LYS A 792 12.14 -44.23 -2.51
C LYS A 792 11.76 -43.71 -1.12
N LYS A 793 11.99 -42.40 -0.90
CA LYS A 793 11.00 -41.48 -0.31
C LYS A 793 11.34 -40.01 -0.56
N ILE A 794 10.27 -39.30 -0.91
CA ILE A 794 10.12 -37.86 -1.11
C ILE A 794 10.48 -37.11 0.18
N ALA A 795 11.37 -36.12 0.10
CA ALA A 795 11.56 -35.07 1.12
C ALA A 795 10.88 -33.80 0.56
N LEU A 796 9.77 -33.31 1.11
CA LEU A 796 9.68 -32.51 2.33
C LEU A 796 10.70 -31.36 2.36
N VAL A 797 10.36 -30.25 1.70
CA VAL A 797 10.90 -28.93 2.06
C VAL A 797 9.77 -28.18 2.75
N THR A 798 9.78 -28.26 4.07
CA THR A 798 9.06 -27.36 4.96
C THR A 798 9.71 -25.98 4.92
N THR A 799 9.00 -24.96 4.44
CA THR A 799 9.42 -23.56 4.66
C THR A 799 8.59 -22.98 5.79
N ARG A 800 9.25 -22.76 6.93
CA ARG A 800 8.70 -22.14 8.13
C ARG A 800 8.37 -20.67 7.89
N CYS A 801 7.18 -20.29 8.36
CA CYS A 801 6.79 -18.93 8.72
C CYS A 801 7.72 -18.28 9.75
N PHE A 802 7.93 -16.97 9.54
CA PHE A 802 8.23 -15.88 10.49
C PHE A 802 9.36 -16.04 11.51
N ARG A 803 10.37 -15.16 11.38
CA ARG A 803 11.16 -14.67 12.52
C ARG A 803 10.77 -13.22 12.79
N SER A 804 10.04 -13.05 13.89
CA SER A 804 9.81 -11.80 14.62
C SER A 804 11.11 -11.33 15.29
N MET A 805 11.21 -10.01 15.41
CA MET A 805 12.18 -9.25 16.19
C MET A 805 12.37 -9.80 17.61
N LYS A 806 13.63 -9.91 18.03
CA LYS A 806 14.12 -9.79 19.43
C LYS A 806 15.54 -9.22 19.36
N GLY A 807 15.98 -8.31 20.23
CA GLY A 807 15.32 -7.77 21.40
C GLY A 807 16.11 -6.63 22.04
N PHE A 808 15.50 -6.04 23.06
CA PHE A 808 16.19 -5.31 24.11
C PHE A 808 16.88 -6.30 25.06
N ASN A 809 18.06 -5.95 25.55
CA ASN A 809 18.52 -6.30 26.89
C ASN A 809 18.77 -5.00 27.65
N GLY A 810 18.23 -4.92 28.86
CA GLY A 810 18.45 -3.82 29.80
C GLY A 810 19.68 -4.07 30.67
N ASP A 811 20.25 -2.98 31.16
CA ASP A 811 20.54 -2.71 32.58
C ASP A 811 21.29 -1.36 32.66
N ASP A 812 20.65 -0.32 33.20
CA ASP A 812 21.16 0.30 34.43
C ASP A 812 20.13 1.26 35.07
N CYS A 813 20.17 1.29 36.39
CA CYS A 813 19.25 1.97 37.30
C CYS A 813 19.31 3.50 37.26
N GLY A 814 18.22 4.17 37.65
CA GLY A 814 18.31 5.58 38.04
C GLY A 814 17.00 6.33 38.18
N SER A 815 16.33 6.15 39.32
CA SER A 815 15.26 7.00 39.82
C SER A 815 15.55 8.50 39.67
N ARG A 816 14.58 9.29 39.19
CA ARG A 816 14.12 10.54 39.82
C ARG A 816 12.99 11.20 39.03
N ALA A 817 11.92 11.51 39.76
CA ALA A 817 10.84 12.40 39.37
C ALA A 817 11.36 13.80 39.02
N LEU A 818 10.70 14.50 38.09
CA LEU A 818 10.23 15.86 38.34
C LEU A 818 9.12 16.25 37.37
N ALA A 819 7.95 16.51 37.93
CA ALA A 819 6.96 17.38 37.32
C ALA A 819 7.51 18.82 37.26
N LEU A 820 7.20 19.57 36.20
CA LEU A 820 6.90 21.00 36.34
C LEU A 820 6.19 21.58 35.11
N ARG A 821 5.06 22.23 35.43
CA ARG A 821 4.26 23.12 34.61
C ARG A 821 5.04 24.39 34.23
N CYS A 822 4.52 25.04 33.18
CA CYS A 822 4.63 26.45 32.85
C CYS A 822 4.94 27.39 34.03
N THR A 823 5.83 28.37 33.85
CA THR A 823 5.45 29.80 33.91
C THR A 823 6.59 30.76 33.55
N CYS A 824 6.15 31.90 33.02
CA CYS A 824 6.81 33.18 32.72
C CYS A 824 8.05 33.59 33.55
N MET A 825 8.99 34.19 32.84
CA MET A 825 10.03 35.08 33.37
C MET A 825 9.43 36.27 34.13
N LYS A 826 9.95 36.51 35.35
CA LYS A 826 10.09 37.85 35.92
C LYS A 826 11.35 37.93 36.78
N THR A 827 11.89 39.14 36.80
CA THR A 827 13.26 39.55 37.11
C THR A 827 13.55 39.76 38.59
N SER A 828 14.80 39.44 38.97
CA SER A 828 15.72 40.19 39.86
C SER A 828 15.58 40.16 41.40
N ARG A 829 16.79 40.10 42.01
CA ARG A 829 17.26 40.54 43.36
C ARG A 829 17.39 39.52 44.50
N LEU A 830 18.64 39.07 44.69
CA LEU A 830 19.59 39.35 45.80
C LEU A 830 19.17 39.24 47.30
N SER A 831 20.14 38.67 48.03
CA SER A 831 20.42 38.68 49.49
C SER A 831 19.66 37.63 50.31
N SER A 832 20.30 36.54 50.75
CA SER A 832 21.31 36.37 51.81
C SER A 832 20.73 36.47 53.23
N THR A 833 20.65 35.28 53.86
CA THR A 833 20.98 34.99 55.27
C THR A 833 20.41 35.87 56.38
N ARG A 834 19.70 35.22 57.31
CA ARG A 834 19.91 35.48 58.74
C ARG A 834 19.58 34.22 59.56
N LEU A 835 20.60 33.73 60.26
CA LEU A 835 20.43 32.94 61.46
C LEU A 835 21.02 33.72 62.63
N ASN A 836 20.32 33.63 63.76
CA ASN A 836 20.73 33.89 65.14
C ASN A 836 20.32 35.18 65.85
N ARG A 837 19.92 34.91 67.11
CA ARG A 837 19.06 35.61 68.05
C ARG A 837 19.77 36.70 68.86
N LEU A 838 18.96 37.68 69.29
CA LEU A 838 18.88 38.33 70.61
C LEU A 838 20.19 38.57 71.38
N ARG A 839 20.62 39.84 71.40
CA ARG A 839 20.69 40.67 72.61
C ARG A 839 20.59 42.14 72.23
#